data_AF-A0A183TDH6-F1
#
_entry.id   AF-A0A183TDH6-F1
#
_cell.length_a   1.000
_cell.length_b   1.000
_cell.length_c   1.000
_cell.angle_alpha   90.00
_cell.angle_beta   90.00
_cell.angle_gamma   90.00
#
_symmetry.space_group_name_H-M   'P 1'
#
loop_
_entity.id
_entity.type
_entity.pdbx_description
1 polymer ?
#
loop_
_entity_poly.entity_id
_entity_poly.type
_entity_poly.pdbx_seq_one_letter_code
_entity_poly.pdbx_strand_id
1 'polypeptide(L)'
;LVSMSSSDGVNVAIPPYHFLHVLDNNTNVTRLVSGPATFFRKSNEKIIKLPQRMITVTIKEYCIISNPVKKDDNGDIVMDEFCQASLTYGDVEYRFAQPPFPLYPGEEIMKEVTSLTVLAQNKALLLSALINFKSEDGVDRVAGEQWLFEGPGVYRPRKEVEVLSARTAEMISPNSALFVRALMDFKDRDGQKRVYGEEWLVKSVGAYMVGAYEERVDVIEAYNLDEKRALHVKAKRTHVDNFGKRRKHGEEWLITHLDTESHIPSVNEEVVQVVSPIVLASNNYCIICDPVNEEGVPRIGKKLLVRGEKAFFLMPGEDLDDGIMDVYVLGQSDGIILRALEKHGEEWLITHLDTESHIPSVNEEVVQVVSPIVLASNNYCIICDPVNEEGVPRIGKKLLVRGEKAFFLMPGEDLDDGIMDVYVLGQSDGIILRALESFQDGNAARTAGEEWMLTGPLEYVPPIEVEVVTVRKAIPLDENEGIYVRDKRSGQVRAVIGSTYLLNQDEELWPKKLSPAVEKILRANKDPQGERADYRKRGGDGEEEEWDPTRVITYRVPHNAAVHIYDYKGKKSRVVFGPERVMLGPDEEFTLLSLSGGKPKRTNIIKTICLLLGPDFCTDVLVVETADHARLSIQLSYNWQFQVSIKPTQEEATKLFSQPDFVGDFCKTIAARVRGIVASVNFDQFHKNSASLIRQSVFGTDPDDKIGDILLFPQNNLVVTSVDVQAVEPVDQRTRDALQKSVQLAIEITSNSQEASARQEAERLDQEARGKLERQRIKDEAKAEEARRGLLELQVELAALESTGQAKAEAQSRVEAALISTQAEVKKARLEAEAEKIKTDAELERLKLAREAELDYIQKKGHLNLECKMRDVEIETAYFLKRVQALGAENLRHIACAGPERDVRMLRALNLKSTLITDGRSPVNLLDATTGLIGQARSTVHVRQSDDEVTATEPIDEDGYMVRRISLDDMPYVHIYPFVSLPHHPSAAAFSTVGMCPAD
;
A
#
# COMPACT_ATOMS: atom_id res chain seq x y z
N LEU A 1 11.17 -45.78 5.13
CA LEU A 1 10.18 -46.33 6.06
C LEU A 1 9.50 -47.49 5.35
N VAL A 2 9.69 -48.77 5.69
CA VAL A 2 10.42 -49.40 6.82
C VAL A 2 11.71 -50.07 6.30
N SER A 3 12.57 -50.57 7.18
CA SER A 3 13.83 -51.26 6.88
C SER A 3 13.66 -52.61 6.18
N MET A 4 14.52 -52.92 5.20
CA MET A 4 14.91 -54.29 4.86
C MET A 4 16.43 -54.41 4.88
N SER A 5 16.93 -55.15 5.87
CA SER A 5 18.34 -55.46 6.11
C SER A 5 18.71 -56.85 5.60
N SER A 6 20.00 -57.20 5.67
CA SER A 6 20.52 -58.58 5.68
C SER A 6 20.08 -59.49 4.52
N SER A 7 20.86 -59.46 3.43
CA SER A 7 20.68 -60.28 2.24
C SER A 7 21.14 -61.75 2.39
N ASP A 8 20.79 -62.45 3.48
CA ASP A 8 21.20 -63.86 3.69
C ASP A 8 20.20 -64.70 4.53
N GLY A 9 18.90 -64.61 4.18
CA GLY A 9 17.86 -65.45 4.80
C GLY A 9 17.94 -66.92 4.34
N VAL A 10 17.98 -67.86 5.30
CA VAL A 10 17.99 -69.33 5.03
C VAL A 10 16.63 -69.81 4.52
N ASN A 11 15.54 -69.19 4.98
CA ASN A 11 14.16 -69.45 4.56
C ASN A 11 13.52 -68.17 4.02
N VAL A 12 12.82 -68.27 2.89
CA VAL A 12 12.10 -67.16 2.25
C VAL A 12 10.69 -67.63 1.88
N ALA A 13 9.69 -67.01 2.48
CA ALA A 13 8.30 -67.23 2.10
C ALA A 13 7.98 -66.53 0.77
N ILE A 14 7.46 -67.28 -0.20
CA ILE A 14 6.96 -66.79 -1.49
C ILE A 14 5.43 -66.80 -1.41
N PRO A 15 4.75 -65.64 -1.34
CA PRO A 15 3.29 -65.59 -1.30
C PRO A 15 2.65 -66.09 -2.61
N PRO A 16 1.32 -66.32 -2.64
CA PRO A 16 0.59 -66.53 -3.89
C PRO A 16 0.88 -65.42 -4.91
N TYR A 17 0.94 -65.78 -6.20
CA TYR A 17 1.25 -64.85 -7.30
C TYR A 17 2.56 -64.06 -7.11
N HIS A 18 3.56 -64.66 -6.47
CA HIS A 18 4.93 -64.15 -6.41
C HIS A 18 5.93 -65.20 -6.93
N PHE A 19 7.11 -64.75 -7.33
CA PHE A 19 8.21 -65.61 -7.75
C PHE A 19 9.57 -65.05 -7.29
N LEU A 20 10.59 -65.91 -7.19
CA LEU A 20 11.98 -65.52 -6.97
C LEU A 20 12.93 -66.23 -7.94
N HIS A 21 14.16 -65.72 -8.08
CA HIS A 21 15.21 -66.31 -8.92
C HIS A 21 16.35 -66.85 -8.04
N VAL A 22 16.71 -68.13 -8.23
CA VAL A 22 17.77 -68.83 -7.49
C VAL A 22 18.86 -69.26 -8.45
N LEU A 23 20.09 -68.85 -8.20
CA LEU A 23 21.31 -69.42 -8.79
C LEU A 23 21.76 -70.63 -7.96
N ASP A 24 22.00 -71.76 -8.61
CA ASP A 24 22.80 -72.83 -8.02
C ASP A 24 24.27 -72.63 -8.42
N ASN A 25 25.15 -72.36 -7.46
CA ASN A 25 26.56 -72.06 -7.73
C ASN A 25 27.37 -73.31 -8.15
N ASN A 26 26.82 -74.53 -8.01
CA ASN A 26 27.48 -75.76 -8.47
C ASN A 26 27.28 -76.00 -9.97
N THR A 27 26.16 -75.57 -10.54
CA THR A 27 25.83 -75.72 -11.97
C THR A 27 25.84 -74.39 -12.73
N ASN A 28 25.90 -73.26 -12.03
CA ASN A 28 25.65 -71.89 -12.51
C ASN A 28 24.26 -71.67 -13.14
N VAL A 29 23.34 -72.62 -12.99
CA VAL A 29 21.96 -72.50 -13.50
C VAL A 29 21.16 -71.54 -12.64
N THR A 30 20.57 -70.53 -13.25
CA THR A 30 19.53 -69.72 -12.58
C THR A 30 18.16 -70.27 -12.92
N ARG A 31 17.40 -70.63 -11.89
CA ARG A 31 16.03 -71.17 -12.01
C ARG A 31 15.00 -70.30 -11.31
N LEU A 32 13.76 -70.42 -11.79
CA LEU A 32 12.57 -69.79 -11.24
C LEU A 32 12.00 -70.62 -10.08
N VAL A 33 11.47 -69.96 -9.04
CA VAL A 33 10.61 -70.59 -8.03
C VAL A 33 9.35 -69.73 -7.85
N SER A 34 8.17 -70.30 -8.09
CA SER A 34 6.86 -69.67 -7.90
C SER A 34 6.24 -70.02 -6.55
N GLY A 35 5.48 -69.09 -5.98
CA GLY A 35 4.64 -69.32 -4.80
C GLY A 35 3.23 -69.81 -5.15
N PRO A 36 2.44 -70.27 -4.16
CA PRO A 36 2.72 -70.21 -2.73
C PRO A 36 3.66 -71.33 -2.25
N ALA A 37 4.84 -70.96 -1.73
CA ALA A 37 5.84 -71.90 -1.23
C ALA A 37 6.79 -71.22 -0.25
N THR A 38 7.29 -71.95 0.75
CA THR A 38 8.45 -71.52 1.55
C THR A 38 9.71 -72.11 0.92
N PHE A 39 10.54 -71.26 0.31
CA PHE A 39 11.82 -71.66 -0.25
C PHE A 39 12.88 -71.76 0.85
N PHE A 40 13.61 -72.87 0.88
CA PHE A 40 14.73 -73.11 1.78
C PHE A 40 16.01 -73.13 0.96
N ARG A 41 16.92 -72.19 1.22
CA ARG A 41 18.17 -72.02 0.46
C ARG A 41 19.20 -73.07 0.90
N LYS A 42 19.68 -73.89 -0.02
CA LYS A 42 20.82 -74.80 0.23
C LYS A 42 22.14 -74.03 0.34
N SER A 43 23.18 -74.67 0.85
CA SER A 43 24.52 -74.06 1.01
C SER A 43 25.17 -73.67 -0.33
N ASN A 44 24.83 -74.36 -1.42
CA ASN A 44 25.29 -74.06 -2.78
C ASN A 44 24.39 -73.06 -3.53
N GLU A 45 23.28 -72.60 -2.96
CA GLU A 45 22.30 -71.76 -3.66
C GLU A 45 22.38 -70.28 -3.23
N LYS A 46 22.17 -69.38 -4.18
CA LYS A 46 22.14 -67.92 -3.97
C LYS A 46 20.87 -67.33 -4.58
N ILE A 47 20.14 -66.54 -3.80
CA ILE A 47 18.96 -65.81 -4.29
C ILE A 47 19.44 -64.57 -5.05
N ILE A 48 19.07 -64.43 -6.33
CA ILE A 48 19.39 -63.25 -7.15
C ILE A 48 18.31 -62.18 -7.02
N LYS A 49 17.03 -62.56 -7.19
CA LYS A 49 15.88 -61.67 -7.01
C LYS A 49 15.05 -62.16 -5.82
N LEU A 50 14.74 -61.26 -4.89
CA LEU A 50 13.77 -61.48 -3.80
C LEU A 50 12.35 -61.71 -4.37
N PRO A 51 11.37 -62.19 -3.57
CA PRO A 51 9.99 -62.42 -4.05
C PRO A 51 9.36 -61.20 -4.73
N GLN A 52 9.24 -61.25 -6.05
CA GLN A 52 8.57 -60.24 -6.88
C GLN A 52 7.15 -60.72 -7.23
N ARG A 53 6.21 -59.79 -7.43
CA ARG A 53 4.85 -60.12 -7.87
C ARG A 53 4.87 -60.58 -9.33
N MET A 54 4.07 -61.59 -9.64
CA MET A 54 3.76 -62.00 -11.01
C MET A 54 3.04 -60.86 -11.76
N ILE A 55 3.35 -60.70 -13.04
CA ILE A 55 2.73 -59.71 -13.91
C ILE A 55 1.29 -60.15 -14.18
N THR A 56 0.34 -59.24 -14.00
CA THR A 56 -1.08 -59.46 -14.31
C THR A 56 -1.46 -58.50 -15.42
N VAL A 57 -2.08 -59.00 -16.49
CA VAL A 57 -2.53 -58.21 -17.65
C VAL A 57 -4.03 -58.42 -17.81
N THR A 58 -4.84 -57.36 -17.81
CA THR A 58 -6.29 -57.48 -18.00
C THR A 58 -6.70 -57.47 -19.47
N ILE A 59 -7.97 -57.75 -19.76
CA ILE A 59 -8.58 -57.84 -21.10
C ILE A 59 -8.36 -56.56 -21.95
N LYS A 60 -8.09 -55.41 -21.31
CA LYS A 60 -7.86 -54.12 -21.98
C LYS A 60 -6.39 -53.70 -22.04
N GLU A 61 -5.47 -54.58 -21.70
CA GLU A 61 -4.05 -54.26 -21.51
C GLU A 61 -3.13 -55.24 -22.25
N TYR A 62 -1.86 -54.85 -22.36
CA TYR A 62 -0.75 -55.68 -22.82
C TYR A 62 0.55 -55.24 -22.14
N CYS A 63 1.56 -56.11 -22.11
CA CYS A 63 2.94 -55.73 -21.78
C CYS A 63 3.90 -56.31 -22.83
N ILE A 64 5.12 -55.75 -22.91
CA ILE A 64 6.14 -56.19 -23.85
C ILE A 64 7.34 -56.75 -23.09
N ILE A 65 7.81 -57.93 -23.48
CA ILE A 65 8.92 -58.66 -22.83
C ILE A 65 10.00 -58.96 -23.86
N SER A 66 11.23 -58.61 -23.53
CA SER A 66 12.44 -58.89 -24.31
C SER A 66 13.10 -60.18 -23.85
N ASN A 67 13.71 -60.91 -24.80
CA ASN A 67 14.28 -62.25 -24.63
C ASN A 67 13.26 -63.29 -24.11
N PRO A 68 12.05 -63.41 -24.67
CA PRO A 68 11.01 -64.28 -24.13
C PRO A 68 11.39 -65.76 -24.18
N VAL A 69 10.86 -66.56 -23.24
CA VAL A 69 11.04 -68.01 -23.22
C VAL A 69 10.54 -68.68 -24.50
N LYS A 70 11.32 -69.64 -24.99
CA LYS A 70 10.87 -70.58 -26.04
C LYS A 70 9.77 -71.47 -25.48
N LYS A 71 8.71 -71.63 -26.26
CA LYS A 71 7.61 -72.54 -26.00
C LYS A 71 7.59 -73.62 -27.09
N ASP A 72 7.15 -74.82 -26.74
CA ASP A 72 6.89 -75.89 -27.71
C ASP A 72 5.50 -75.72 -28.36
N ASP A 73 5.11 -76.67 -29.22
CA ASP A 73 3.82 -76.67 -29.90
C ASP A 73 2.60 -76.82 -28.95
N ASN A 74 2.83 -77.24 -27.69
CA ASN A 74 1.81 -77.33 -26.64
C ASN A 74 1.73 -76.04 -25.80
N GLY A 75 2.72 -75.15 -25.91
CA GLY A 75 2.87 -73.95 -25.09
C GLY A 75 3.75 -74.12 -23.85
N ASP A 76 4.31 -75.31 -23.62
CA ASP A 76 5.20 -75.62 -22.50
C ASP A 76 6.62 -75.09 -22.75
N ILE A 77 7.35 -74.75 -21.69
CA ILE A 77 8.62 -74.02 -21.78
C ILE A 77 9.79 -74.95 -22.09
N VAL A 78 10.51 -74.66 -23.16
CA VAL A 78 11.69 -75.42 -23.59
C VAL A 78 12.85 -75.14 -22.65
N MET A 79 13.21 -76.13 -21.84
CA MET A 79 14.41 -76.12 -21.01
C MET A 79 15.63 -76.65 -21.80
N ASP A 80 16.83 -76.24 -21.42
CA ASP A 80 18.08 -76.79 -21.92
C ASP A 80 18.55 -78.04 -21.13
N GLU A 81 19.70 -78.61 -21.52
CA GLU A 81 20.31 -79.79 -20.91
C GLU A 81 20.64 -79.63 -19.42
N PHE A 82 20.67 -78.40 -18.91
CA PHE A 82 20.96 -78.06 -17.50
C PHE A 82 19.69 -77.61 -16.73
N CYS A 83 18.51 -77.77 -17.33
CA CYS A 83 17.21 -77.33 -16.80
C CYS A 83 17.07 -75.80 -16.64
N GLN A 84 17.78 -75.00 -17.44
CA GLN A 84 17.55 -73.56 -17.57
C GLN A 84 16.55 -73.29 -18.70
N ALA A 85 15.69 -72.27 -18.53
CA ALA A 85 14.72 -71.91 -19.58
C ALA A 85 15.43 -71.30 -20.80
N SER A 86 15.20 -71.88 -21.98
CA SER A 86 15.83 -71.42 -23.22
C SER A 86 15.12 -70.16 -23.74
N LEU A 87 15.87 -69.06 -23.89
CA LEU A 87 15.33 -67.77 -24.34
C LEU A 87 15.51 -67.56 -25.84
N THR A 88 14.66 -66.71 -26.42
CA THR A 88 14.83 -66.13 -27.75
C THR A 88 15.54 -64.78 -27.64
N TYR A 89 16.85 -64.82 -27.38
CA TYR A 89 17.66 -63.61 -27.23
C TYR A 89 17.55 -62.68 -28.44
N GLY A 90 17.22 -61.41 -28.19
CA GLY A 90 17.01 -60.40 -29.22
C GLY A 90 15.59 -60.36 -29.84
N ASP A 91 14.71 -61.30 -29.48
CA ASP A 91 13.29 -61.27 -29.87
C ASP A 91 12.41 -60.65 -28.75
N VAL A 92 11.16 -60.35 -29.09
CA VAL A 92 10.22 -59.58 -28.27
C VAL A 92 8.82 -60.22 -28.32
N GLU A 93 8.24 -60.52 -27.16
CA GLU A 93 6.86 -61.06 -27.04
C GLU A 93 5.90 -59.99 -26.48
N TYR A 94 4.75 -59.85 -27.14
CA TYR A 94 3.63 -59.04 -26.67
C TYR A 94 2.67 -59.96 -25.90
N ARG A 95 2.62 -59.84 -24.57
CA ARG A 95 1.71 -60.62 -23.72
C ARG A 95 0.43 -59.82 -23.45
N PHE A 96 -0.70 -60.38 -23.88
CA PHE A 96 -2.04 -59.85 -23.65
C PHE A 96 -2.66 -60.47 -22.39
N ALA A 97 -3.98 -60.35 -22.21
CA ALA A 97 -4.72 -60.86 -21.08
C ALA A 97 -4.57 -62.39 -20.91
N GLN A 98 -3.89 -62.80 -19.84
CA GLN A 98 -3.63 -64.19 -19.48
C GLN A 98 -3.51 -64.32 -17.95
N PRO A 99 -3.51 -65.53 -17.36
CA PRO A 99 -3.30 -65.71 -15.92
C PRO A 99 -2.00 -65.06 -15.43
N PRO A 100 -1.93 -64.57 -14.17
CA PRO A 100 -0.74 -63.89 -13.65
C PRO A 100 0.51 -64.75 -13.79
N PHE A 101 1.55 -64.21 -14.43
CA PHE A 101 2.72 -64.98 -14.85
C PHE A 101 4.04 -64.42 -14.29
N PRO A 102 5.03 -65.28 -14.02
CA PRO A 102 6.36 -64.87 -13.61
C PRO A 102 7.22 -64.44 -14.81
N LEU A 103 8.28 -63.68 -14.56
CA LEU A 103 9.38 -63.51 -15.51
C LEU A 103 10.44 -64.60 -15.27
N TYR A 104 10.92 -65.22 -16.34
CA TYR A 104 11.99 -66.22 -16.26
C TYR A 104 13.37 -65.55 -16.15
N PRO A 105 14.41 -66.27 -15.68
CA PRO A 105 15.77 -65.73 -15.58
C PRO A 105 16.31 -65.31 -16.96
N GLY A 106 16.46 -64.00 -17.18
CA GLY A 106 16.88 -63.39 -18.44
C GLY A 106 15.74 -62.80 -19.28
N GLU A 107 14.47 -63.06 -18.95
CA GLU A 107 13.36 -62.24 -19.43
C GLU A 107 13.36 -60.89 -18.72
N GLU A 108 13.15 -59.82 -19.48
CA GLU A 108 13.03 -58.45 -18.97
C GLU A 108 11.78 -57.78 -19.52
N ILE A 109 11.10 -56.98 -18.69
CA ILE A 109 9.90 -56.25 -19.09
C ILE A 109 10.30 -54.96 -19.80
N MET A 110 10.31 -55.01 -21.13
CA MET A 110 10.69 -53.89 -22.00
C MET A 110 9.62 -52.77 -21.99
N LYS A 111 8.35 -53.12 -21.77
CA LYS A 111 7.27 -52.16 -21.55
C LYS A 111 6.29 -52.69 -20.50
N GLU A 112 6.04 -51.88 -19.47
CA GLU A 112 5.09 -52.18 -18.40
C GLU A 112 3.64 -52.31 -18.92
N VAL A 113 2.75 -52.81 -18.06
CA VAL A 113 1.34 -53.07 -18.39
C VAL A 113 0.67 -51.78 -18.87
N THR A 114 0.32 -51.77 -20.16
CA THR A 114 -0.17 -50.61 -20.91
C THR A 114 -1.54 -50.93 -21.49
N SER A 115 -2.49 -49.98 -21.43
CA SER A 115 -3.80 -50.15 -22.06
C SER A 115 -3.72 -50.25 -23.59
N LEU A 116 -4.54 -51.12 -24.18
CA LEU A 116 -4.73 -51.23 -25.63
C LEU A 116 -5.37 -49.95 -26.19
N THR A 117 -4.97 -49.55 -27.40
CA THR A 117 -5.45 -48.31 -28.03
C THR A 117 -6.84 -48.51 -28.62
N VAL A 118 -7.84 -47.85 -28.02
CA VAL A 118 -9.22 -47.83 -28.51
C VAL A 118 -9.42 -46.64 -29.46
N LEU A 119 -9.89 -46.91 -30.67
CA LEU A 119 -10.23 -45.89 -31.67
C LEU A 119 -11.74 -45.70 -31.77
N ALA A 120 -12.13 -44.45 -31.98
CA ALA A 120 -13.51 -44.05 -32.30
C ALA A 120 -13.72 -43.97 -33.81
N GLN A 121 -14.97 -43.90 -34.25
CA GLN A 121 -15.42 -43.99 -35.65
C GLN A 121 -14.79 -42.98 -36.63
N ASN A 122 -14.23 -41.87 -36.14
CA ASN A 122 -13.55 -40.85 -36.96
C ASN A 122 -12.03 -40.78 -36.67
N LYS A 123 -11.41 -41.85 -36.16
CA LYS A 123 -9.96 -41.95 -35.88
C LYS A 123 -9.36 -43.21 -36.50
N ALA A 124 -8.13 -43.08 -36.99
CA ALA A 124 -7.33 -44.19 -37.49
C ALA A 124 -5.92 -44.16 -36.89
N LEU A 125 -5.22 -45.30 -36.93
CA LEU A 125 -3.76 -45.36 -36.79
C LEU A 125 -3.13 -45.63 -38.15
N LEU A 126 -2.10 -44.85 -38.50
CA LEU A 126 -1.20 -45.16 -39.60
C LEU A 126 -0.17 -46.17 -39.10
N LEU A 127 -0.15 -47.34 -39.73
CA LEU A 127 0.69 -48.48 -39.40
C LEU A 127 1.72 -48.70 -40.51
N SER A 128 2.88 -49.27 -40.15
CA SER A 128 3.96 -49.63 -41.07
C SER A 128 4.49 -51.02 -40.74
N ALA A 129 4.72 -51.87 -41.74
CA ALA A 129 5.36 -53.17 -41.55
C ALA A 129 6.88 -53.01 -41.38
N LEU A 130 7.44 -53.52 -40.29
CA LEU A 130 8.89 -53.54 -40.06
C LEU A 130 9.57 -54.71 -40.78
N ILE A 131 8.87 -55.83 -40.92
CA ILE A 131 9.31 -57.04 -41.64
C ILE A 131 8.14 -57.61 -42.46
N ASN A 132 8.43 -58.51 -43.40
CA ASN A 132 7.38 -59.23 -44.13
C ASN A 132 6.63 -60.16 -43.16
N PHE A 133 5.30 -60.03 -43.07
CA PHE A 133 4.47 -60.86 -42.19
C PHE A 133 3.05 -61.05 -42.74
N LYS A 134 2.29 -62.02 -42.21
CA LYS A 134 0.89 -62.25 -42.56
C LYS A 134 -0.04 -61.63 -41.51
N SER A 135 -0.98 -60.79 -41.95
CA SER A 135 -1.98 -60.17 -41.08
C SER A 135 -2.96 -61.20 -40.52
N GLU A 136 -3.67 -60.81 -39.45
CA GLU A 136 -4.82 -61.56 -38.90
C GLU A 136 -5.90 -61.78 -39.99
N ASP A 137 -6.02 -60.85 -40.93
CA ASP A 137 -6.93 -60.86 -42.09
C ASP A 137 -6.43 -61.74 -43.26
N GLY A 138 -5.30 -62.44 -43.10
CA GLY A 138 -4.70 -63.28 -44.13
C GLY A 138 -3.93 -62.54 -45.24
N VAL A 139 -3.93 -61.21 -45.25
CA VAL A 139 -3.13 -60.37 -46.16
C VAL A 139 -1.64 -60.52 -45.86
N ASP A 140 -0.83 -60.87 -46.85
CA ASP A 140 0.63 -60.85 -46.75
C ASP A 140 1.13 -59.42 -46.92
N ARG A 141 1.76 -58.86 -45.89
CA ARG A 141 2.32 -57.50 -45.84
C ARG A 141 3.82 -57.52 -46.10
N VAL A 142 4.32 -56.51 -46.81
CA VAL A 142 5.74 -56.34 -47.14
C VAL A 142 6.39 -55.27 -46.25
N ALA A 143 7.65 -55.45 -45.85
CA ALA A 143 8.39 -54.46 -45.07
C ALA A 143 8.39 -53.07 -45.76
N GLY A 144 8.05 -52.02 -45.00
CA GLY A 144 7.87 -50.65 -45.48
C GLY A 144 6.46 -50.32 -46.00
N GLU A 145 5.58 -51.31 -46.17
CA GLU A 145 4.17 -51.09 -46.54
C GLU A 145 3.42 -50.39 -45.40
N GLN A 146 2.63 -49.37 -45.75
CA GLN A 146 1.79 -48.63 -44.80
C GLN A 146 0.30 -48.83 -45.06
N TRP A 147 -0.50 -48.86 -43.99
CA TRP A 147 -1.96 -48.92 -44.08
C TRP A 147 -2.62 -48.23 -42.88
N LEU A 148 -3.92 -48.00 -42.97
CA LEU A 148 -4.72 -47.50 -41.85
C LEU A 148 -5.40 -48.65 -41.11
N PHE A 149 -5.42 -48.56 -39.78
CA PHE A 149 -6.38 -49.25 -38.93
C PHE A 149 -7.43 -48.24 -38.47
N GLU A 150 -8.60 -48.25 -39.11
CA GLU A 150 -9.71 -47.33 -38.85
C GLU A 150 -10.58 -47.80 -37.67
N GLY A 151 -11.09 -46.85 -36.87
CA GLY A 151 -12.08 -47.12 -35.84
C GLY A 151 -13.52 -47.22 -36.37
N PRO A 152 -14.48 -47.73 -35.57
CA PRO A 152 -14.35 -48.06 -34.15
C PRO A 152 -13.72 -49.45 -33.93
N GLY A 153 -12.67 -49.52 -33.12
CA GLY A 153 -11.93 -50.77 -32.91
C GLY A 153 -10.89 -50.67 -31.79
N VAL A 154 -10.35 -51.81 -31.37
CA VAL A 154 -9.26 -51.89 -30.38
C VAL A 154 -8.01 -52.39 -31.11
N TYR A 155 -7.02 -51.53 -31.27
CA TYR A 155 -5.76 -51.91 -31.89
C TYR A 155 -4.97 -52.86 -30.97
N ARG A 156 -4.52 -53.98 -31.54
CA ARG A 156 -3.62 -54.94 -30.89
C ARG A 156 -2.22 -54.76 -31.47
N PRO A 157 -1.27 -54.19 -30.70
CA PRO A 157 0.12 -54.05 -31.16
C PRO A 157 0.76 -55.40 -31.49
N ARG A 158 1.65 -55.40 -32.48
CA ARG A 158 2.41 -56.55 -32.97
C ARG A 158 3.90 -56.22 -32.99
N LYS A 159 4.80 -57.21 -33.04
CA LYS A 159 6.24 -56.96 -33.14
C LYS A 159 6.70 -56.63 -34.56
N GLU A 160 5.90 -57.03 -35.55
CA GLU A 160 6.13 -56.83 -36.98
C GLU A 160 5.59 -55.47 -37.48
N VAL A 161 4.91 -54.69 -36.62
CA VAL A 161 4.14 -53.49 -37.02
C VAL A 161 4.46 -52.29 -36.13
N GLU A 162 4.96 -51.22 -36.73
CA GLU A 162 5.16 -49.92 -36.09
C GLU A 162 3.89 -49.05 -36.24
N VAL A 163 3.62 -48.23 -35.22
CA VAL A 163 2.55 -47.22 -35.24
C VAL A 163 3.19 -45.86 -35.54
N LEU A 164 3.04 -45.37 -36.77
CA LEU A 164 3.66 -44.11 -37.20
C LEU A 164 2.95 -42.87 -36.66
N SER A 165 1.61 -42.84 -36.73
CA SER A 165 0.82 -41.69 -36.30
C SER A 165 -0.65 -42.05 -36.06
N ALA A 166 -1.37 -41.20 -35.34
CA ALA A 166 -2.83 -41.22 -35.29
C ALA A 166 -3.39 -40.18 -36.27
N ARG A 167 -4.36 -40.59 -37.09
CA ARG A 167 -5.09 -39.69 -38.01
C ARG A 167 -6.54 -39.50 -37.53
N THR A 168 -7.10 -38.35 -37.86
CA THR A 168 -8.53 -38.01 -37.68
C THR A 168 -9.16 -37.81 -39.04
N ALA A 169 -10.44 -38.16 -39.19
CA ALA A 169 -11.18 -37.83 -40.41
C ALA A 169 -11.36 -36.32 -40.53
N GLU A 170 -11.14 -35.78 -41.73
CA GLU A 170 -11.36 -34.38 -42.09
C GLU A 170 -12.85 -34.13 -42.35
N MET A 171 -13.35 -32.96 -41.95
CA MET A 171 -14.76 -32.59 -42.11
C MET A 171 -14.96 -31.78 -43.39
N ILE A 172 -15.48 -32.42 -44.44
CA ILE A 172 -15.85 -31.77 -45.69
C ILE A 172 -17.27 -31.21 -45.55
N SER A 173 -17.40 -29.89 -45.71
CA SER A 173 -18.66 -29.15 -45.59
C SER A 173 -19.42 -29.10 -46.93
N PRO A 174 -20.72 -28.76 -46.94
CA PRO A 174 -21.37 -28.28 -48.15
C PRO A 174 -20.58 -27.11 -48.75
N ASN A 175 -20.50 -27.07 -50.08
CA ASN A 175 -19.73 -26.07 -50.85
C ASN A 175 -18.22 -26.00 -50.54
N SER A 176 -17.61 -27.08 -50.01
CA SER A 176 -16.15 -27.25 -50.03
C SER A 176 -15.71 -28.65 -50.47
N ALA A 177 -14.44 -28.79 -50.84
CA ALA A 177 -13.82 -30.04 -51.25
C ALA A 177 -12.41 -30.16 -50.64
N LEU A 178 -12.02 -31.37 -50.25
CA LEU A 178 -10.67 -31.64 -49.74
C LEU A 178 -9.73 -31.87 -50.93
N PHE A 179 -8.65 -31.09 -51.00
CA PHE A 179 -7.60 -31.21 -52.01
C PHE A 179 -6.50 -32.14 -51.50
N VAL A 180 -6.24 -33.21 -52.25
CA VAL A 180 -5.37 -34.32 -51.84
C VAL A 180 -4.36 -34.70 -52.93
N ARG A 181 -3.21 -35.22 -52.49
CA ARG A 181 -2.09 -35.66 -53.33
C ARG A 181 -1.66 -37.10 -53.01
N ALA A 182 -1.23 -37.84 -54.04
CA ALA A 182 -0.69 -39.18 -53.90
C ALA A 182 0.81 -39.17 -53.54
N LEU A 183 1.17 -39.85 -52.46
CA LEU A 183 2.55 -40.01 -51.97
C LEU A 183 3.31 -41.18 -52.63
N MET A 184 2.62 -42.05 -53.38
CA MET A 184 3.19 -43.12 -54.23
C MET A 184 2.12 -43.67 -55.18
N ASP A 185 2.49 -44.60 -56.06
CA ASP A 185 1.54 -45.29 -56.94
C ASP A 185 0.65 -46.25 -56.12
N PHE A 186 -0.67 -46.00 -56.07
CA PHE A 186 -1.62 -46.85 -55.34
C PHE A 186 -3.01 -46.88 -55.99
N LYS A 187 -3.99 -47.48 -55.31
CA LYS A 187 -5.41 -47.37 -55.66
C LYS A 187 -6.14 -46.67 -54.53
N ASP A 188 -6.91 -45.63 -54.88
CA ASP A 188 -7.72 -44.90 -53.91
C ASP A 188 -8.98 -45.69 -53.49
N ARG A 189 -9.77 -45.05 -52.61
CA ARG A 189 -11.01 -45.58 -52.04
C ARG A 189 -12.07 -45.93 -53.09
N ASP A 190 -12.08 -45.24 -54.23
CA ASP A 190 -13.03 -45.48 -55.33
C ASP A 190 -12.47 -46.49 -56.36
N GLY A 191 -11.27 -47.03 -56.09
CA GLY A 191 -10.58 -48.03 -56.93
C GLY A 191 -9.83 -47.43 -58.12
N GLN A 192 -9.78 -46.10 -58.24
CA GLN A 192 -9.01 -45.43 -59.27
C GLN A 192 -7.51 -45.56 -58.95
N LYS A 193 -6.71 -45.89 -59.98
CA LYS A 193 -5.24 -45.88 -59.84
C LYS A 193 -4.78 -44.44 -59.76
N ARG A 194 -4.01 -44.11 -58.71
CA ARG A 194 -3.30 -42.83 -58.55
C ARG A 194 -1.81 -43.05 -58.76
N VAL A 195 -1.15 -42.12 -59.44
CA VAL A 195 0.32 -42.13 -59.59
C VAL A 195 0.98 -41.15 -58.61
N TYR A 196 2.26 -41.36 -58.29
CA TYR A 196 3.04 -40.45 -57.46
C TYR A 196 2.91 -38.99 -57.92
N GLY A 197 2.53 -38.09 -57.00
CA GLY A 197 2.35 -36.66 -57.29
C GLY A 197 1.09 -36.32 -58.09
N GLU A 198 0.16 -37.27 -58.29
CA GLU A 198 -1.19 -36.95 -58.78
C GLU A 198 -1.98 -36.19 -57.70
N GLU A 199 -2.76 -35.19 -58.12
CA GLU A 199 -3.54 -34.32 -57.24
C GLU A 199 -5.02 -34.32 -57.68
N TRP A 200 -5.95 -34.49 -56.74
CA TRP A 200 -7.40 -34.55 -57.01
C TRP A 200 -8.24 -33.93 -55.87
N LEU A 201 -9.54 -33.81 -56.10
CA LEU A 201 -10.50 -33.20 -55.17
C LEU A 201 -11.55 -34.21 -54.72
N VAL A 202 -11.71 -34.34 -53.41
CA VAL A 202 -12.76 -35.13 -52.76
C VAL A 202 -13.94 -34.19 -52.46
N LYS A 203 -15.05 -34.38 -53.18
CA LYS A 203 -16.28 -33.56 -53.05
C LYS A 203 -17.36 -34.21 -52.15
N SER A 204 -17.04 -35.31 -51.46
CA SER A 204 -18.00 -36.04 -50.62
C SER A 204 -18.18 -35.37 -49.26
N VAL A 205 -19.27 -34.59 -49.11
CA VAL A 205 -19.65 -33.95 -47.84
C VAL A 205 -19.75 -35.00 -46.72
N GLY A 206 -19.08 -34.75 -45.59
CA GLY A 206 -18.97 -35.70 -44.48
C GLY A 206 -17.54 -35.88 -43.97
N ALA A 207 -17.32 -36.93 -43.19
CA ALA A 207 -16.04 -37.23 -42.55
C ALA A 207 -15.17 -38.10 -43.48
N TYR A 208 -14.12 -37.52 -44.05
CA TYR A 208 -13.21 -38.22 -44.96
C TYR A 208 -11.91 -38.64 -44.23
N MET A 209 -11.63 -39.95 -44.21
CA MET A 209 -10.36 -40.46 -43.67
C MET A 209 -9.31 -40.43 -44.78
N VAL A 210 -8.30 -39.57 -44.63
CA VAL A 210 -7.19 -39.43 -45.57
C VAL A 210 -6.33 -40.70 -45.52
N GLY A 211 -6.31 -41.46 -46.63
CA GLY A 211 -5.67 -42.76 -46.78
C GLY A 211 -4.16 -42.75 -46.56
N ALA A 212 -3.56 -43.91 -46.28
CA ALA A 212 -2.15 -44.02 -45.88
C ALA A 212 -1.19 -43.29 -46.84
N TYR A 213 -1.40 -43.44 -48.14
CA TYR A 213 -0.62 -42.83 -49.22
C TYR A 213 -1.23 -41.54 -49.80
N GLU A 214 -2.22 -40.98 -49.11
CA GLU A 214 -2.82 -39.68 -49.41
C GLU A 214 -2.23 -38.62 -48.46
N GLU A 215 -1.92 -37.47 -49.03
CA GLU A 215 -1.53 -36.24 -48.34
C GLU A 215 -2.67 -35.23 -48.47
N ARG A 216 -3.14 -34.67 -47.34
CA ARG A 216 -4.00 -33.47 -47.37
C ARG A 216 -3.15 -32.29 -47.81
N VAL A 217 -3.52 -31.65 -48.92
CA VAL A 217 -2.87 -30.42 -49.40
C VAL A 217 -3.64 -29.20 -48.91
N ASP A 218 -4.95 -29.13 -49.14
CA ASP A 218 -5.78 -27.98 -48.74
C ASP A 218 -7.29 -28.32 -48.64
N VAL A 219 -8.14 -27.35 -48.30
CA VAL A 219 -9.61 -27.40 -48.44
C VAL A 219 -10.06 -26.23 -49.31
N ILE A 220 -10.62 -26.53 -50.49
CA ILE A 220 -11.09 -25.51 -51.45
C ILE A 220 -12.58 -25.24 -51.23
N GLU A 221 -12.93 -23.98 -50.97
CA GLU A 221 -14.31 -23.51 -50.89
C GLU A 221 -14.85 -23.11 -52.29
N ALA A 222 -16.17 -23.12 -52.45
CA ALA A 222 -16.83 -22.71 -53.69
C ALA A 222 -16.89 -21.18 -53.82
N TYR A 223 -16.63 -20.68 -55.03
CA TYR A 223 -16.94 -19.30 -55.39
C TYR A 223 -18.44 -19.18 -55.68
N ASN A 224 -19.16 -18.42 -54.86
CA ASN A 224 -20.57 -18.09 -55.11
C ASN A 224 -20.66 -17.05 -56.23
N LEU A 225 -21.50 -17.32 -57.24
CA LEU A 225 -21.67 -16.50 -58.44
C LEU A 225 -23.04 -15.83 -58.42
N ASP A 226 -23.13 -14.59 -58.90
CA ASP A 226 -24.36 -13.81 -58.95
C ASP A 226 -24.42 -12.93 -60.22
N GLU A 227 -25.44 -12.09 -60.35
CA GLU A 227 -25.58 -11.13 -61.47
C GLU A 227 -24.42 -10.13 -61.56
N LYS A 228 -23.60 -10.00 -60.51
CA LYS A 228 -22.51 -9.02 -60.36
C LYS A 228 -21.12 -9.67 -60.35
N ARG A 229 -21.03 -11.01 -60.40
CA ARG A 229 -19.80 -11.78 -60.23
C ARG A 229 -19.77 -13.01 -61.15
N ALA A 230 -18.96 -12.93 -62.19
CA ALA A 230 -18.49 -14.08 -62.97
C ALA A 230 -17.08 -14.49 -62.52
N LEU A 231 -16.71 -15.75 -62.74
CA LEU A 231 -15.39 -16.30 -62.43
C LEU A 231 -14.59 -16.47 -63.73
N HIS A 232 -13.47 -15.77 -63.87
CA HIS A 232 -12.55 -15.99 -64.98
C HIS A 232 -11.62 -17.17 -64.65
N VAL A 233 -11.71 -18.23 -65.44
CA VAL A 233 -11.00 -19.50 -65.24
C VAL A 233 -10.14 -19.85 -66.46
N LYS A 234 -8.93 -20.35 -66.19
CA LYS A 234 -7.95 -20.83 -67.18
C LYS A 234 -7.67 -22.31 -66.98
N ALA A 235 -7.51 -23.06 -68.07
CA ALA A 235 -7.18 -24.48 -68.01
C ALA A 235 -5.66 -24.73 -67.89
N LYS A 236 -5.20 -25.15 -66.72
CA LYS A 236 -3.79 -25.57 -66.46
C LYS A 236 -3.38 -26.77 -67.32
N ARG A 237 -4.33 -27.62 -67.71
CA ARG A 237 -4.12 -28.81 -68.56
C ARG A 237 -5.34 -29.03 -69.46
N THR A 238 -5.14 -29.69 -70.60
CA THR A 238 -6.24 -30.12 -71.47
C THR A 238 -7.09 -31.17 -70.74
N HIS A 239 -8.35 -30.84 -70.44
CA HIS A 239 -9.24 -31.68 -69.65
C HIS A 239 -10.72 -31.51 -70.10
N VAL A 240 -11.65 -32.10 -69.35
CA VAL A 240 -13.10 -31.84 -69.48
C VAL A 240 -13.54 -31.19 -68.17
N ASP A 241 -14.18 -30.03 -68.26
CA ASP A 241 -14.62 -29.24 -67.09
C ASP A 241 -15.84 -29.87 -66.39
N ASN A 242 -16.25 -29.32 -65.24
CA ASN A 242 -17.42 -29.78 -64.48
C ASN A 242 -18.74 -29.74 -65.32
N PHE A 243 -18.78 -28.99 -66.43
CA PHE A 243 -19.93 -28.80 -67.32
C PHE A 243 -19.89 -29.71 -68.56
N GLY A 244 -18.86 -30.56 -68.69
CA GLY A 244 -18.70 -31.50 -69.80
C GLY A 244 -18.04 -30.91 -71.06
N LYS A 245 -17.57 -29.66 -71.03
CA LYS A 245 -16.88 -29.03 -72.17
C LYS A 245 -15.39 -29.35 -72.14
N ARG A 246 -14.84 -29.73 -73.29
CA ARG A 246 -13.43 -30.14 -73.42
C ARG A 246 -12.51 -28.93 -73.61
N ARG A 247 -11.83 -28.54 -72.54
CA ARG A 247 -10.90 -27.40 -72.47
C ARG A 247 -9.49 -27.77 -72.93
N LYS A 248 -8.84 -26.89 -73.68
CA LYS A 248 -7.41 -27.01 -74.06
C LYS A 248 -6.53 -26.38 -72.98
N HIS A 249 -5.30 -26.86 -72.81
CA HIS A 249 -4.29 -26.17 -71.99
C HIS A 249 -4.13 -24.70 -72.42
N GLY A 250 -4.28 -23.77 -71.49
CA GLY A 250 -4.19 -22.32 -71.72
C GLY A 250 -5.47 -21.69 -72.28
N GLU A 251 -6.55 -22.46 -72.48
CA GLU A 251 -7.88 -21.90 -72.79
C GLU A 251 -8.43 -21.15 -71.56
N GLU A 252 -9.06 -20.00 -71.81
CA GLU A 252 -9.65 -19.11 -70.81
C GLU A 252 -11.16 -18.94 -71.07
N TRP A 253 -11.96 -18.87 -70.01
CA TRP A 253 -13.41 -18.66 -70.10
C TRP A 253 -14.00 -18.04 -68.84
N LEU A 254 -15.19 -17.46 -68.96
CA LEU A 254 -16.03 -17.08 -67.81
C LEU A 254 -16.96 -18.23 -67.41
N ILE A 255 -17.19 -18.35 -66.10
CA ILE A 255 -18.30 -19.10 -65.50
C ILE A 255 -19.20 -18.07 -64.82
N THR A 256 -20.50 -18.14 -65.06
CA THR A 256 -21.50 -17.18 -64.57
C THR A 256 -22.55 -17.84 -63.68
N HIS A 257 -23.41 -17.04 -63.04
CA HIS A 257 -24.58 -17.55 -62.32
C HIS A 257 -25.58 -18.32 -63.21
N LEU A 258 -25.51 -18.19 -64.54
CA LEU A 258 -26.30 -18.99 -65.49
C LEU A 258 -25.77 -20.42 -65.63
N ASP A 259 -24.49 -20.64 -65.33
CA ASP A 259 -23.83 -21.94 -65.38
C ASP A 259 -23.93 -22.69 -64.03
N THR A 260 -23.74 -21.97 -62.92
CA THR A 260 -23.93 -22.50 -61.55
C THR A 260 -24.03 -21.37 -60.51
N GLU A 261 -24.81 -21.59 -59.44
CA GLU A 261 -24.86 -20.70 -58.26
C GLU A 261 -23.53 -20.66 -57.49
N SER A 262 -22.76 -21.75 -57.53
CA SER A 262 -21.40 -21.78 -56.97
C SER A 262 -20.49 -22.77 -57.69
N HIS A 263 -19.20 -22.44 -57.80
CA HIS A 263 -18.20 -23.28 -58.48
C HIS A 263 -17.01 -23.58 -57.57
N ILE A 264 -16.69 -24.86 -57.39
CA ILE A 264 -15.43 -25.32 -56.78
C ILE A 264 -14.44 -25.56 -57.93
N PRO A 265 -13.35 -24.77 -58.05
CA PRO A 265 -12.36 -24.94 -59.10
C PRO A 265 -11.75 -26.34 -59.11
N SER A 266 -11.63 -26.92 -60.29
CA SER A 266 -10.96 -28.19 -60.53
C SER A 266 -9.43 -28.06 -60.38
N VAL A 267 -8.72 -29.16 -60.15
CA VAL A 267 -7.24 -29.17 -60.08
C VAL A 267 -6.60 -28.72 -61.40
N ASN A 268 -7.30 -28.95 -62.52
CA ASN A 268 -6.87 -28.51 -63.86
C ASN A 268 -7.37 -27.10 -64.23
N GLU A 269 -8.04 -26.41 -63.31
CA GLU A 269 -8.52 -25.03 -63.45
C GLU A 269 -7.66 -24.07 -62.62
N GLU A 270 -7.59 -22.82 -63.05
CA GLU A 270 -6.89 -21.72 -62.40
C GLU A 270 -7.82 -20.52 -62.41
N VAL A 271 -8.18 -20.00 -61.23
CA VAL A 271 -8.96 -18.76 -61.13
C VAL A 271 -8.02 -17.60 -61.41
N VAL A 272 -8.24 -16.90 -62.52
CA VAL A 272 -7.48 -15.73 -62.93
C VAL A 272 -7.98 -14.50 -62.16
N GLN A 273 -9.29 -14.29 -62.14
CA GLN A 273 -9.94 -13.18 -61.44
C GLN A 273 -11.45 -13.41 -61.24
N VAL A 274 -12.08 -12.63 -60.36
CA VAL A 274 -13.54 -12.48 -60.29
C VAL A 274 -13.91 -11.20 -61.06
N VAL A 275 -14.79 -11.32 -62.04
CA VAL A 275 -15.14 -10.23 -62.98
C VAL A 275 -16.54 -9.69 -62.65
N SER A 276 -16.65 -8.36 -62.61
CA SER A 276 -17.92 -7.63 -62.53
C SER A 276 -18.45 -7.26 -63.92
N PRO A 277 -19.77 -7.17 -64.14
CA PRO A 277 -20.30 -6.74 -65.42
C PRO A 277 -20.04 -5.25 -65.67
N ILE A 278 -19.76 -4.89 -66.91
CA ILE A 278 -19.92 -3.54 -67.43
C ILE A 278 -21.40 -3.23 -67.46
N VAL A 279 -21.79 -2.04 -67.01
CA VAL A 279 -23.16 -1.52 -67.10
C VAL A 279 -23.12 -0.19 -67.85
N LEU A 280 -23.73 -0.17 -69.04
CA LEU A 280 -23.94 1.05 -69.83
C LEU A 280 -25.31 1.64 -69.50
N ALA A 281 -25.37 2.96 -69.29
CA ALA A 281 -26.63 3.71 -69.24
C ALA A 281 -27.07 4.16 -70.64
N SER A 282 -28.26 4.78 -70.75
CA SER A 282 -28.85 5.20 -72.03
C SER A 282 -28.05 6.31 -72.73
N ASN A 283 -27.31 7.13 -71.99
CA ASN A 283 -26.42 8.18 -72.49
C ASN A 283 -24.97 7.70 -72.74
N ASN A 284 -24.68 6.40 -72.60
CA ASN A 284 -23.33 5.86 -72.68
C ASN A 284 -23.11 4.90 -73.85
N TYR A 285 -21.86 4.81 -74.29
CA TYR A 285 -21.36 3.80 -75.20
C TYR A 285 -19.96 3.33 -74.79
N CYS A 286 -19.51 2.21 -75.32
CA CYS A 286 -18.11 1.80 -75.25
C CYS A 286 -17.69 1.15 -76.56
N ILE A 287 -16.37 1.04 -76.77
CA ILE A 287 -15.79 0.33 -77.90
C ILE A 287 -15.01 -0.85 -77.33
N ILE A 288 -15.42 -2.06 -77.71
CA ILE A 288 -14.73 -3.30 -77.36
C ILE A 288 -13.68 -3.59 -78.43
N CYS A 289 -12.43 -3.77 -78.01
CA CYS A 289 -11.33 -4.22 -78.83
C CYS A 289 -11.27 -5.75 -78.87
N ASP A 290 -10.86 -6.26 -80.03
CA ASP A 290 -10.68 -7.67 -80.37
C ASP A 290 -11.87 -8.61 -80.04
N PRO A 291 -13.13 -8.16 -80.27
CA PRO A 291 -14.36 -8.77 -79.76
C PRO A 291 -14.47 -10.26 -80.12
N VAL A 292 -14.82 -11.08 -79.12
CA VAL A 292 -14.83 -12.54 -79.19
C VAL A 292 -16.04 -13.02 -80.00
N ASN A 293 -15.81 -13.98 -80.91
CA ASN A 293 -16.90 -14.60 -81.67
C ASN A 293 -17.63 -15.69 -80.88
N GLU A 294 -18.78 -16.16 -81.40
CA GLU A 294 -19.59 -17.24 -80.80
C GLU A 294 -18.81 -18.58 -80.63
N GLU A 295 -17.67 -18.73 -81.30
CA GLU A 295 -16.78 -19.90 -81.19
C GLU A 295 -15.75 -19.76 -80.04
N GLY A 296 -15.68 -18.61 -79.38
CA GLY A 296 -14.75 -18.32 -78.28
C GLY A 296 -13.36 -17.84 -78.72
N VAL A 297 -13.24 -17.16 -79.86
CA VAL A 297 -11.97 -16.66 -80.41
C VAL A 297 -12.00 -15.12 -80.57
N PRO A 298 -11.03 -14.37 -80.00
CA PRO A 298 -10.94 -12.91 -80.16
C PRO A 298 -10.59 -12.51 -81.59
N ARG A 299 -11.18 -11.43 -82.08
CA ARG A 299 -11.08 -10.99 -83.48
C ARG A 299 -10.06 -9.86 -83.63
N ILE A 300 -8.79 -10.23 -83.48
CA ILE A 300 -7.62 -9.33 -83.43
C ILE A 300 -7.66 -8.24 -84.51
N GLY A 301 -7.51 -6.99 -84.08
CA GLY A 301 -7.53 -5.79 -84.93
C GLY A 301 -8.94 -5.31 -85.29
N LYS A 302 -9.98 -5.64 -84.51
CA LYS A 302 -11.34 -5.14 -84.72
C LYS A 302 -11.89 -4.41 -83.50
N LYS A 303 -12.68 -3.37 -83.78
CA LYS A 303 -13.40 -2.57 -82.78
C LYS A 303 -14.91 -2.76 -82.95
N LEU A 304 -15.63 -2.89 -81.84
CA LEU A 304 -17.09 -3.08 -81.79
C LEU A 304 -17.73 -2.01 -80.89
N LEU A 305 -18.48 -1.10 -81.51
CA LEU A 305 -19.28 -0.10 -80.80
C LEU A 305 -20.50 -0.75 -80.13
N VAL A 306 -20.58 -0.66 -78.80
CA VAL A 306 -21.72 -1.08 -77.99
C VAL A 306 -22.36 0.17 -77.36
N ARG A 307 -23.68 0.35 -77.53
CA ARG A 307 -24.41 1.53 -77.06
C ARG A 307 -25.79 1.18 -76.51
N GLY A 308 -26.30 2.05 -75.63
CA GLY A 308 -27.60 1.92 -74.97
C GLY A 308 -27.59 0.97 -73.78
N GLU A 309 -28.69 1.00 -73.00
CA GLU A 309 -28.79 0.32 -71.70
C GLU A 309 -28.54 -1.19 -71.78
N LYS A 310 -27.40 -1.64 -71.24
CA LYS A 310 -26.95 -3.03 -71.26
C LYS A 310 -26.05 -3.33 -70.06
N ALA A 311 -26.19 -4.54 -69.51
CA ALA A 311 -25.20 -5.14 -68.62
C ALA A 311 -24.59 -6.37 -69.29
N PHE A 312 -23.26 -6.48 -69.30
CA PHE A 312 -22.52 -7.61 -69.89
C PHE A 312 -21.14 -7.77 -69.27
N PHE A 313 -20.53 -8.95 -69.37
CA PHE A 313 -19.15 -9.20 -68.96
C PHE A 313 -18.23 -9.17 -70.19
N LEU A 314 -16.99 -8.67 -70.05
CA LEU A 314 -15.95 -8.83 -71.07
C LEU A 314 -15.51 -10.30 -71.14
N MET A 315 -15.45 -10.86 -72.34
CA MET A 315 -14.88 -12.18 -72.55
C MET A 315 -13.34 -12.15 -72.42
N PRO A 316 -12.68 -13.26 -72.06
CA PRO A 316 -11.21 -13.28 -71.99
C PRO A 316 -10.57 -12.95 -73.33
N GLY A 317 -9.75 -11.89 -73.35
CA GLY A 317 -9.16 -11.32 -74.57
C GLY A 317 -9.94 -10.17 -75.19
N GLU A 318 -11.04 -9.72 -74.58
CA GLU A 318 -11.69 -8.44 -74.89
C GLU A 318 -11.23 -7.35 -73.91
N ASP A 319 -10.83 -6.20 -74.43
CA ASP A 319 -10.53 -4.99 -73.66
C ASP A 319 -11.43 -3.83 -74.11
N LEU A 320 -11.57 -2.79 -73.28
CA LEU A 320 -12.19 -1.53 -73.68
C LEU A 320 -11.13 -0.58 -74.22
N ASP A 321 -11.45 0.09 -75.33
CA ASP A 321 -10.58 1.02 -76.05
C ASP A 321 -10.26 2.26 -75.19
N ASP A 322 -11.29 3.05 -74.86
CA ASP A 322 -11.26 4.22 -73.98
C ASP A 322 -12.30 4.08 -72.84
N GLY A 323 -12.49 2.86 -72.34
CA GLY A 323 -13.43 2.57 -71.25
C GLY A 323 -14.91 2.75 -71.63
N ILE A 324 -15.67 3.42 -70.76
CA ILE A 324 -17.07 3.81 -70.99
C ILE A 324 -17.11 5.30 -71.29
N MET A 325 -17.62 5.66 -72.46
CA MET A 325 -17.75 7.03 -72.96
C MET A 325 -19.20 7.52 -72.82
N ASP A 326 -19.37 8.83 -72.69
CA ASP A 326 -20.66 9.52 -72.78
C ASP A 326 -20.94 9.97 -74.22
N VAL A 327 -22.21 9.99 -74.63
CA VAL A 327 -22.65 10.53 -75.92
C VAL A 327 -22.52 12.06 -75.94
N TYR A 328 -21.90 12.62 -76.98
CA TYR A 328 -21.80 14.07 -77.14
C TYR A 328 -23.18 14.67 -77.46
N VAL A 329 -23.71 15.45 -76.51
CA VAL A 329 -24.90 16.30 -76.69
C VAL A 329 -24.42 17.72 -76.95
N LEU A 330 -24.92 18.35 -78.02
CA LEU A 330 -24.49 19.69 -78.44
C LEU A 330 -25.49 20.74 -77.96
N GLY A 331 -25.05 21.64 -77.07
CA GLY A 331 -25.79 22.84 -76.68
C GLY A 331 -25.62 23.98 -77.70
N GLN A 332 -26.44 25.03 -77.57
CA GLN A 332 -26.45 26.17 -78.51
C GLN A 332 -25.12 26.96 -78.56
N SER A 333 -24.23 26.73 -77.59
CA SER A 333 -22.89 27.27 -77.47
C SER A 333 -21.79 26.34 -78.03
N ASP A 334 -22.14 25.14 -78.49
CA ASP A 334 -21.18 24.04 -78.58
C ASP A 334 -21.00 23.58 -80.03
N GLY A 335 -19.75 23.31 -80.40
CA GLY A 335 -19.39 22.69 -81.67
C GLY A 335 -18.27 21.68 -81.53
N ILE A 336 -18.13 20.81 -82.53
CA ILE A 336 -17.11 19.77 -82.60
C ILE A 336 -16.38 19.89 -83.93
N ILE A 337 -15.05 19.94 -83.88
CA ILE A 337 -14.18 19.75 -85.04
C ILE A 337 -13.95 18.25 -85.22
N LEU A 338 -14.43 17.71 -86.34
CA LEU A 338 -14.20 16.31 -86.74
C LEU A 338 -13.11 16.23 -87.80
N ARG A 339 -12.37 15.10 -87.78
CA ARG A 339 -11.40 14.70 -88.81
C ARG A 339 -11.75 13.32 -89.37
N ALA A 340 -11.67 13.18 -90.69
CA ALA A 340 -11.90 11.90 -91.38
C ALA A 340 -10.61 11.06 -91.46
N LEU A 341 -10.59 9.90 -90.80
CA LEU A 341 -9.40 9.01 -90.77
C LEU A 341 -9.14 8.31 -92.12
N GLU A 342 -10.18 8.04 -92.93
CA GLU A 342 -10.05 7.35 -94.22
C GLU A 342 -9.88 8.26 -95.44
N LYS A 343 -10.02 9.59 -95.28
CA LYS A 343 -9.94 10.55 -96.41
C LYS A 343 -9.21 11.83 -96.03
N HIS A 344 -7.94 11.89 -96.41
CA HIS A 344 -7.10 13.10 -96.50
C HIS A 344 -6.97 14.01 -95.26
N GLY A 345 -7.55 13.65 -94.11
CA GLY A 345 -7.40 14.43 -92.88
C GLY A 345 -8.04 15.81 -92.93
N GLU A 346 -9.07 15.98 -93.76
CA GLU A 346 -9.86 17.22 -93.80
C GLU A 346 -10.56 17.41 -92.43
N GLU A 347 -10.46 18.62 -91.87
CA GLU A 347 -11.04 18.99 -90.58
C GLU A 347 -12.16 20.00 -90.79
N TRP A 348 -13.32 19.80 -90.15
CA TRP A 348 -14.46 20.70 -90.27
C TRP A 348 -15.24 20.81 -88.95
N LEU A 349 -15.84 21.98 -88.74
CA LEU A 349 -16.68 22.30 -87.57
C LEU A 349 -18.13 21.89 -87.83
N ILE A 350 -18.72 21.16 -86.86
CA ILE A 350 -20.16 20.90 -86.71
C ILE A 350 -20.65 21.66 -85.48
N THR A 351 -21.86 22.22 -85.50
CA THR A 351 -22.48 22.95 -84.38
C THR A 351 -23.88 22.41 -84.06
N HIS A 352 -24.50 22.89 -82.97
CA HIS A 352 -25.94 22.65 -82.69
C HIS A 352 -26.86 23.05 -83.87
N LEU A 353 -26.45 23.95 -84.77
CA LEU A 353 -27.25 24.28 -85.97
C LEU A 353 -27.37 23.10 -86.94
N ASP A 354 -26.50 22.10 -86.81
CA ASP A 354 -26.36 20.94 -87.70
C ASP A 354 -26.94 19.67 -87.05
N THR A 355 -26.57 19.35 -85.80
CA THR A 355 -27.15 18.23 -85.01
C THR A 355 -27.26 18.53 -83.51
N GLU A 356 -28.27 17.98 -82.82
CA GLU A 356 -28.46 18.10 -81.36
C GLU A 356 -27.56 17.14 -80.55
N SER A 357 -27.08 16.06 -81.17
CA SER A 357 -26.12 15.12 -80.57
C SER A 357 -25.36 14.37 -81.65
N HIS A 358 -24.13 13.94 -81.34
CA HIS A 358 -23.27 13.14 -82.22
C HIS A 358 -22.66 11.95 -81.48
N ILE A 359 -22.53 10.83 -82.19
CA ILE A 359 -21.73 9.68 -81.75
C ILE A 359 -20.72 9.43 -82.88
N PRO A 360 -19.42 9.71 -82.67
CA PRO A 360 -18.40 9.46 -83.67
C PRO A 360 -18.45 8.03 -84.19
N SER A 361 -18.41 7.86 -85.51
CA SER A 361 -18.22 6.52 -86.09
C SER A 361 -16.76 6.07 -85.91
N VAL A 362 -16.50 4.77 -86.10
CA VAL A 362 -15.16 4.17 -85.93
C VAL A 362 -14.09 4.78 -86.87
N ASN A 363 -14.50 5.55 -87.88
CA ASN A 363 -13.64 6.17 -88.88
C ASN A 363 -13.62 7.73 -88.77
N GLU A 364 -14.27 8.29 -87.74
CA GLU A 364 -14.27 9.71 -87.38
C GLU A 364 -13.45 9.94 -86.11
N GLU A 365 -12.64 10.98 -86.11
CA GLU A 365 -11.88 11.42 -84.94
C GLU A 365 -12.41 12.79 -84.47
N VAL A 366 -12.75 12.90 -83.19
CA VAL A 366 -13.05 14.20 -82.55
C VAL A 366 -11.71 14.86 -82.25
N VAL A 367 -11.35 15.88 -83.03
CA VAL A 367 -10.09 16.62 -82.82
C VAL A 367 -10.23 17.56 -81.63
N GLN A 368 -11.33 18.31 -81.57
CA GLN A 368 -11.59 19.26 -80.50
C GLN A 368 -13.09 19.56 -80.36
N VAL A 369 -13.58 19.67 -79.12
CA VAL A 369 -14.85 20.35 -78.83
C VAL A 369 -14.54 21.84 -78.65
N VAL A 370 -15.18 22.71 -79.43
CA VAL A 370 -14.94 24.15 -79.43
C VAL A 370 -16.19 24.92 -79.02
N SER A 371 -15.98 25.95 -78.21
CA SER A 371 -16.98 26.94 -77.82
C SER A 371 -16.62 28.31 -78.40
N PRO A 372 -17.57 29.24 -78.55
CA PRO A 372 -17.27 30.59 -79.03
C PRO A 372 -16.44 31.35 -77.99
N ILE A 373 -15.39 32.02 -78.46
CA ILE A 373 -14.69 33.06 -77.71
C ILE A 373 -15.68 34.19 -77.45
N VAL A 374 -16.08 34.36 -76.18
CA VAL A 374 -16.85 35.49 -75.72
C VAL A 374 -15.92 36.45 -74.98
N LEU A 375 -15.53 37.53 -75.65
CA LEU A 375 -14.89 38.67 -75.00
C LEU A 375 -15.94 39.48 -74.25
N ALA A 376 -15.73 39.71 -72.95
CA ALA A 376 -16.47 40.70 -72.17
C ALA A 376 -15.84 42.10 -72.31
N SER A 377 -16.48 43.12 -71.72
CA SER A 377 -16.04 44.52 -71.78
C SER A 377 -14.64 44.75 -71.19
N ASN A 378 -14.25 43.92 -70.21
CA ASN A 378 -12.98 44.02 -69.48
C ASN A 378 -11.93 43.02 -69.98
N ASN A 379 -12.08 42.51 -71.21
CA ASN A 379 -11.24 41.48 -71.78
C ASN A 379 -10.69 41.87 -73.16
N TYR A 380 -9.50 41.34 -73.47
CA TYR A 380 -8.85 41.46 -74.77
C TYR A 380 -8.21 40.13 -75.16
N CYS A 381 -7.96 39.92 -76.44
CA CYS A 381 -7.14 38.83 -76.94
C CYS A 381 -6.25 39.30 -78.08
N ILE A 382 -5.20 38.53 -78.35
CA ILE A 382 -4.32 38.75 -79.51
C ILE A 382 -4.47 37.53 -80.41
N ILE A 383 -5.07 37.73 -81.59
CA ILE A 383 -5.22 36.70 -82.61
C ILE A 383 -3.94 36.68 -83.45
N CYS A 384 -3.34 35.50 -83.58
CA CYS A 384 -2.23 35.23 -84.48
C CYS A 384 -2.74 34.76 -85.84
N ASP A 385 -2.07 35.23 -86.89
CA ASP A 385 -2.20 34.84 -88.28
C ASP A 385 -3.63 34.87 -88.88
N PRO A 386 -4.46 35.89 -88.56
CA PRO A 386 -5.90 35.89 -88.78
C PRO A 386 -6.31 35.67 -90.24
N VAL A 387 -7.36 34.87 -90.42
CA VAL A 387 -7.88 34.37 -91.70
C VAL A 387 -8.61 35.48 -92.47
N ASN A 388 -8.53 35.43 -93.80
CA ASN A 388 -9.30 36.34 -94.67
C ASN A 388 -10.69 35.78 -95.02
N GLU A 389 -11.54 36.59 -95.64
CA GLU A 389 -12.89 36.22 -96.11
C GLU A 389 -12.91 35.07 -97.15
N GLU A 390 -11.75 34.58 -97.57
CA GLU A 390 -11.56 33.49 -98.55
C GLU A 390 -11.06 32.19 -97.88
N GLY A 391 -10.87 32.17 -96.56
CA GLY A 391 -10.47 30.98 -95.79
C GLY A 391 -8.95 30.73 -95.71
N VAL A 392 -8.11 31.75 -95.91
CA VAL A 392 -6.64 31.63 -95.92
C VAL A 392 -5.99 32.44 -94.77
N PRO A 393 -5.13 31.83 -93.91
CA PRO A 393 -4.47 32.50 -92.79
C PRO A 393 -3.35 33.45 -93.22
N ARG A 394 -3.06 34.46 -92.40
CA ARG A 394 -2.13 35.57 -92.70
C ARG A 394 -0.86 35.51 -91.87
N ILE A 395 -0.03 34.51 -92.17
CA ILE A 395 1.17 34.13 -91.41
C ILE A 395 2.08 35.32 -91.04
N GLY A 396 2.45 35.40 -89.76
CA GLY A 396 3.37 36.39 -89.18
C GLY A 396 2.72 37.70 -88.73
N LYS A 397 1.44 37.72 -88.37
CA LYS A 397 0.75 38.95 -87.92
C LYS A 397 -0.14 38.76 -86.70
N LYS A 398 0.05 39.62 -85.71
CA LYS A 398 -0.76 39.69 -84.47
C LYS A 398 -1.83 40.79 -84.57
N LEU A 399 -3.03 40.51 -84.09
CA LEU A 399 -4.18 41.42 -84.08
C LEU A 399 -4.79 41.51 -82.67
N LEU A 400 -4.63 42.67 -82.02
CA LEU A 400 -5.27 42.97 -80.73
C LEU A 400 -6.78 43.24 -80.93
N VAL A 401 -7.62 42.40 -80.32
CA VAL A 401 -9.08 42.54 -80.28
C VAL A 401 -9.50 42.83 -78.84
N ARG A 402 -10.39 43.82 -78.65
CA ARG A 402 -10.90 44.22 -77.32
C ARG A 402 -12.38 44.61 -77.36
N GLY A 403 -13.07 44.43 -76.24
CA GLY A 403 -14.48 44.78 -76.07
C GLY A 403 -15.46 43.71 -76.56
N GLU A 404 -16.72 43.88 -76.19
CA GLU A 404 -17.75 42.83 -76.23
C GLU A 404 -18.00 42.23 -77.61
N LYS A 405 -17.64 40.95 -77.78
CA LYS A 405 -17.80 40.17 -79.02
C LYS A 405 -17.90 38.68 -78.72
N ALA A 406 -18.68 37.94 -79.52
CA ALA A 406 -18.71 36.49 -79.53
C ALA A 406 -18.38 35.96 -80.93
N PHE A 407 -17.40 35.05 -81.06
CA PHE A 407 -16.97 34.46 -82.33
C PHE A 407 -16.28 33.11 -82.12
N PHE A 408 -16.28 32.24 -83.13
CA PHE A 408 -15.43 31.03 -83.16
C PHE A 408 -14.11 31.36 -83.89
N LEU A 409 -13.01 30.69 -83.53
CA LEU A 409 -11.79 30.68 -84.34
C LEU A 409 -12.01 29.86 -85.60
N MET A 410 -11.46 30.30 -86.73
CA MET A 410 -11.37 29.46 -87.91
C MET A 410 -10.20 28.46 -87.77
N PRO A 411 -10.25 27.26 -88.39
CA PRO A 411 -9.12 26.34 -88.40
C PRO A 411 -7.86 27.01 -88.97
N GLY A 412 -6.81 27.11 -88.15
CA GLY A 412 -5.58 27.83 -88.48
C GLY A 412 -5.49 29.28 -87.97
N GLU A 413 -6.44 29.74 -87.15
CA GLU A 413 -6.28 30.93 -86.30
C GLU A 413 -5.96 30.52 -84.86
N ASP A 414 -4.87 31.05 -84.30
CA ASP A 414 -4.46 30.80 -82.91
C ASP A 414 -4.62 32.06 -82.05
N LEU A 415 -4.79 31.88 -80.73
CA LEU A 415 -4.62 32.97 -79.75
C LEU A 415 -3.20 32.92 -79.18
N ASP A 416 -2.56 34.09 -79.10
CA ASP A 416 -1.17 34.25 -78.63
C ASP A 416 -0.99 33.83 -77.16
N ASP A 417 -1.84 34.38 -76.28
CA ASP A 417 -1.91 34.10 -74.83
C ASP A 417 -3.39 33.94 -74.38
N GLY A 418 -4.26 33.46 -75.28
CA GLY A 418 -5.68 33.24 -74.98
C GLY A 418 -6.52 34.53 -74.86
N ILE A 419 -7.55 34.49 -73.99
CA ILE A 419 -8.30 35.66 -73.55
C ILE A 419 -7.61 36.20 -72.28
N MET A 420 -7.18 37.46 -72.32
CA MET A 420 -6.58 38.16 -71.20
C MET A 420 -7.56 39.15 -70.56
N ASP A 421 -7.56 39.21 -69.23
CA ASP A 421 -8.27 40.25 -68.47
C ASP A 421 -7.48 41.56 -68.49
N VAL A 422 -8.18 42.70 -68.52
CA VAL A 422 -7.57 44.02 -68.28
C VAL A 422 -7.03 44.09 -66.85
N TYR A 423 -5.79 44.54 -66.66
CA TYR A 423 -5.17 44.66 -65.34
C TYR A 423 -5.78 45.82 -64.55
N VAL A 424 -6.78 45.53 -63.72
CA VAL A 424 -7.37 46.48 -62.76
C VAL A 424 -6.50 46.53 -61.49
N LEU A 425 -5.77 47.61 -61.29
CA LEU A 425 -4.94 47.81 -60.09
C LEU A 425 -5.72 48.54 -59.00
N GLY A 426 -5.71 48.02 -57.77
CA GLY A 426 -6.19 48.74 -56.59
C GLY A 426 -5.19 49.77 -56.05
N GLN A 427 -5.61 50.58 -55.06
CA GLN A 427 -4.72 51.53 -54.38
C GLN A 427 -3.56 50.87 -53.61
N SER A 428 -3.68 49.58 -53.31
CA SER A 428 -2.66 48.74 -52.66
C SER A 428 -1.69 48.07 -53.63
N ASP A 429 -1.93 48.20 -54.94
CA ASP A 429 -1.36 47.30 -55.94
C ASP A 429 -0.43 48.06 -56.89
N GLY A 430 0.65 47.39 -57.29
CA GLY A 430 1.59 47.88 -58.28
C GLY A 430 1.92 46.83 -59.32
N ILE A 431 2.14 47.25 -60.56
CA ILE A 431 2.56 46.39 -61.66
C ILE A 431 3.98 46.77 -62.07
N ILE A 432 4.87 45.79 -62.19
CA ILE A 432 6.21 45.98 -62.74
C ILE A 432 6.15 45.61 -64.23
N LEU A 433 6.53 46.57 -65.06
CA LEU A 433 6.57 46.49 -66.52
C LEU A 433 8.02 46.43 -66.99
N ARG A 434 8.24 45.76 -68.13
CA ARG A 434 9.51 45.73 -68.86
C ARG A 434 9.27 46.08 -70.32
N ALA A 435 10.10 46.96 -70.86
CA ALA A 435 10.07 47.29 -72.28
C ALA A 435 10.77 46.19 -73.08
N LEU A 436 10.07 45.55 -74.03
CA LEU A 436 10.67 44.57 -74.94
C LEU A 436 11.45 45.29 -76.05
N GLU A 437 10.86 46.33 -76.62
CA GLU A 437 11.49 47.23 -77.57
C GLU A 437 11.58 48.66 -77.02
N SER A 438 12.32 49.56 -77.68
CA SER A 438 12.45 50.94 -77.24
C SER A 438 11.28 51.79 -77.74
N PHE A 439 10.24 51.92 -76.91
CA PHE A 439 9.00 52.66 -77.20
C PHE A 439 8.81 53.87 -76.26
N GLN A 440 7.78 54.68 -76.53
CA GLN A 440 7.47 55.88 -75.75
C GLN A 440 6.25 55.67 -74.84
N ASP A 441 6.50 55.53 -73.54
CA ASP A 441 5.50 55.43 -72.47
C ASP A 441 5.00 56.84 -72.09
N GLY A 442 4.16 57.41 -72.97
CA GLY A 442 3.60 58.76 -72.82
C GLY A 442 4.68 59.86 -72.84
N ASN A 443 5.08 60.34 -71.66
CA ASN A 443 6.13 61.36 -71.48
C ASN A 443 7.50 60.76 -71.12
N ALA A 444 7.61 59.45 -70.91
CA ALA A 444 8.88 58.77 -70.64
C ALA A 444 9.33 57.97 -71.87
N ALA A 445 10.55 58.21 -72.35
CA ALA A 445 11.20 57.32 -73.32
C ALA A 445 11.80 56.14 -72.56
N ARG A 446 11.33 54.91 -72.83
CA ARG A 446 11.83 53.69 -72.19
C ARG A 446 12.87 53.02 -73.06
N THR A 447 13.92 52.53 -72.43
CA THR A 447 14.96 51.72 -73.07
C THR A 447 14.61 50.23 -73.00
N ALA A 448 14.93 49.46 -74.05
CA ALA A 448 14.67 48.02 -74.04
C ALA A 448 15.38 47.32 -72.86
N GLY A 449 14.64 46.52 -72.09
CA GLY A 449 15.09 45.89 -70.84
C GLY A 449 14.99 46.77 -69.59
N GLU A 450 14.49 48.00 -69.68
CA GLU A 450 14.21 48.86 -68.52
C GLU A 450 12.98 48.35 -67.77
N GLU A 451 13.10 48.19 -66.44
CA GLU A 451 11.99 47.83 -65.54
C GLU A 451 11.49 49.08 -64.80
N TRP A 452 10.16 49.27 -64.74
CA TRP A 452 9.53 50.31 -63.91
C TRP A 452 8.23 49.83 -63.26
N MET A 453 7.85 50.44 -62.14
CA MET A 453 6.59 50.15 -61.46
C MET A 453 5.54 51.26 -61.72
N LEU A 454 4.32 50.86 -62.05
CA LEU A 454 3.12 51.71 -61.95
C LEU A 454 2.32 51.29 -60.72
N THR A 455 1.74 52.24 -59.99
CA THR A 455 0.87 51.99 -58.82
C THR A 455 -0.57 52.40 -59.14
N GLY A 456 -1.54 51.61 -58.67
CA GLY A 456 -2.96 51.92 -58.88
C GLY A 456 -3.46 53.16 -58.10
N PRO A 457 -4.74 53.56 -58.30
CA PRO A 457 -5.76 52.82 -59.03
C PRO A 457 -5.80 53.20 -60.52
N LEU A 458 -5.64 52.21 -61.40
CA LEU A 458 -5.76 52.38 -62.86
C LEU A 458 -6.06 51.03 -63.54
N GLU A 459 -6.63 51.10 -64.74
CA GLU A 459 -6.85 49.95 -65.63
C GLU A 459 -5.74 49.94 -66.70
N TYR A 460 -5.00 48.85 -66.83
CA TYR A 460 -3.88 48.73 -67.76
C TYR A 460 -4.09 47.59 -68.76
N VAL A 461 -3.83 47.88 -70.03
CA VAL A 461 -3.68 46.87 -71.10
C VAL A 461 -2.26 47.07 -71.64
N PRO A 462 -1.37 46.05 -71.55
CA PRO A 462 -0.06 46.15 -72.16
C PRO A 462 -0.19 46.30 -73.69
N PRO A 463 0.48 47.29 -74.31
CA PRO A 463 0.69 47.30 -75.75
C PRO A 463 1.72 46.21 -76.12
N ILE A 464 1.84 45.88 -77.40
CA ILE A 464 2.62 44.72 -77.89
C ILE A 464 4.12 44.87 -77.57
N GLU A 465 4.59 46.09 -77.36
CA GLU A 465 5.98 46.44 -77.04
C GLU A 465 6.35 46.29 -75.54
N VAL A 466 5.39 45.92 -74.68
CA VAL A 466 5.54 45.88 -73.20
C VAL A 466 5.17 44.52 -72.62
N GLU A 467 6.03 44.03 -71.74
CA GLU A 467 5.83 42.82 -70.95
C GLU A 467 5.45 43.17 -69.49
N VAL A 468 4.47 42.46 -68.93
CA VAL A 468 4.14 42.53 -67.50
C VAL A 468 5.01 41.52 -66.74
N VAL A 469 5.97 42.00 -65.96
CA VAL A 469 6.93 41.13 -65.24
C VAL A 469 6.31 40.57 -63.96
N THR A 470 5.62 41.39 -63.16
CA THR A 470 5.03 40.96 -61.88
C THR A 470 3.97 41.96 -61.40
N VAL A 471 2.79 41.47 -61.00
CA VAL A 471 1.84 42.24 -60.18
C VAL A 471 2.20 42.04 -58.70
N ARG A 472 2.35 43.13 -57.95
CA ARG A 472 2.65 43.17 -56.52
C ARG A 472 1.48 43.77 -55.75
N LYS A 473 1.24 43.25 -54.55
CA LYS A 473 0.29 43.80 -53.58
C LYS A 473 1.04 44.26 -52.34
N ALA A 474 0.56 45.32 -51.70
CA ALA A 474 1.12 45.79 -50.44
C ALA A 474 0.90 44.74 -49.34
N ILE A 475 1.97 44.39 -48.62
CA ILE A 475 1.93 43.39 -47.55
C ILE A 475 1.42 44.09 -46.28
N PRO A 476 0.27 43.68 -45.69
CA PRO A 476 -0.20 44.23 -44.43
C PRO A 476 0.69 43.74 -43.28
N LEU A 477 1.11 44.66 -42.40
CA LEU A 477 1.97 44.38 -41.24
C LEU A 477 1.36 45.05 -40.01
N ASP A 478 1.06 44.26 -38.97
CA ASP A 478 0.70 44.76 -37.64
C ASP A 478 1.88 45.44 -36.93
N GLU A 479 1.62 46.27 -35.91
CA GLU A 479 2.63 46.87 -35.03
C GLU A 479 3.67 45.86 -34.50
N ASN A 480 3.27 44.59 -34.33
CA ASN A 480 4.12 43.51 -33.82
C ASN A 480 4.77 42.64 -34.92
N GLU A 481 4.56 42.95 -36.19
CA GLU A 481 5.03 42.18 -37.34
C GLU A 481 5.92 43.00 -38.28
N GLY A 482 6.70 42.29 -39.10
CA GLY A 482 7.56 42.91 -40.10
C GLY A 482 8.08 41.93 -41.14
N ILE A 483 8.78 42.45 -42.13
CA ILE A 483 9.47 41.72 -43.21
C ILE A 483 10.91 42.21 -43.35
N TYR A 484 11.80 41.32 -43.78
CA TYR A 484 13.13 41.68 -44.23
C TYR A 484 13.08 42.03 -45.73
N VAL A 485 13.46 43.26 -46.06
CA VAL A 485 13.50 43.78 -47.43
C VAL A 485 14.96 44.01 -47.82
N ARG A 486 15.34 43.53 -49.01
CA ARG A 486 16.65 43.77 -49.62
C ARG A 486 16.49 44.64 -50.86
N ASP A 487 17.33 45.65 -50.97
CA ASP A 487 17.52 46.44 -52.18
C ASP A 487 18.51 45.70 -53.11
N LYS A 488 18.10 45.45 -54.36
CA LYS A 488 18.86 44.79 -55.41
C LYS A 488 20.06 45.63 -55.90
N ARG A 489 19.96 46.97 -55.86
CA ARG A 489 21.01 47.90 -56.33
C ARG A 489 22.10 48.10 -55.28
N SER A 490 21.74 48.39 -54.02
CA SER A 490 22.73 48.58 -52.95
C SER A 490 23.14 47.28 -52.24
N GLY A 491 22.35 46.22 -52.38
CA GLY A 491 22.48 44.98 -51.60
C GLY A 491 22.07 45.12 -50.14
N GLN A 492 21.62 46.29 -49.68
CA GLN A 492 21.30 46.55 -48.28
C GLN A 492 20.01 45.83 -47.87
N VAL A 493 20.10 45.04 -46.80
CA VAL A 493 18.95 44.42 -46.13
C VAL A 493 18.53 45.31 -44.94
N ARG A 494 17.22 45.51 -44.78
CA ARG A 494 16.59 46.19 -43.63
C ARG A 494 15.33 45.47 -43.18
N ALA A 495 14.96 45.59 -41.91
CA ALA A 495 13.65 45.18 -41.43
C ALA A 495 12.66 46.34 -41.60
N VAL A 496 11.46 46.05 -42.11
CA VAL A 496 10.32 46.97 -42.17
C VAL A 496 9.23 46.39 -41.27
N ILE A 497 8.68 47.19 -40.36
CA ILE A 497 7.86 46.77 -39.21
C ILE A 497 6.66 47.71 -39.09
N GLY A 498 5.50 47.20 -38.64
CA GLY A 498 4.41 48.04 -38.12
C GLY A 498 3.64 48.91 -39.11
N SER A 499 3.78 48.70 -40.42
CA SER A 499 3.02 49.43 -41.43
C SER A 499 2.94 48.67 -42.76
N THR A 500 1.77 48.71 -43.41
CA THR A 500 1.53 48.08 -44.70
C THR A 500 2.54 48.56 -45.76
N TYR A 501 3.28 47.64 -46.37
CA TYR A 501 4.43 47.97 -47.23
C TYR A 501 4.33 47.36 -48.63
N LEU A 502 4.41 48.20 -49.67
CA LEU A 502 4.55 47.78 -51.06
C LEU A 502 6.03 47.82 -51.45
N LEU A 503 6.59 46.69 -51.90
CA LEU A 503 7.99 46.61 -52.30
C LEU A 503 8.19 47.34 -53.65
N ASN A 504 9.15 48.27 -53.68
CA ASN A 504 9.55 48.99 -54.90
C ASN A 504 10.20 48.05 -55.93
N GLN A 505 10.26 48.46 -57.21
CA GLN A 505 10.86 47.66 -58.31
C GLN A 505 12.24 47.06 -57.98
N ASP A 506 13.09 47.84 -57.31
CA ASP A 506 14.45 47.46 -56.92
C ASP A 506 14.51 46.64 -55.62
N GLU A 507 13.37 46.33 -55.00
CA GLU A 507 13.28 45.64 -53.71
C GLU A 507 12.73 44.21 -53.84
N GLU A 508 13.26 43.32 -53.00
CA GLU A 508 12.89 41.92 -52.87
C GLU A 508 12.75 41.51 -51.39
N LEU A 509 11.94 40.49 -51.11
CA LEU A 509 11.87 39.87 -49.78
C LEU A 509 13.14 39.05 -49.53
N TRP A 510 13.71 39.15 -48.33
CA TRP A 510 14.97 38.49 -47.98
C TRP A 510 14.78 37.38 -46.93
N PRO A 511 15.00 36.10 -47.28
CA PRO A 511 14.86 35.01 -46.32
C PRO A 511 16.04 34.98 -45.35
N LYS A 512 15.79 35.30 -44.07
CA LYS A 512 16.81 35.26 -43.02
C LYS A 512 17.07 33.83 -42.60
N LYS A 513 18.32 33.38 -42.77
CA LYS A 513 18.77 32.05 -42.33
C LYS A 513 19.06 32.07 -40.82
N LEU A 514 18.65 31.01 -40.13
CA LEU A 514 18.95 30.74 -38.73
C LEU A 514 19.80 29.47 -38.59
N SER A 515 20.40 29.27 -37.42
CA SER A 515 20.91 27.94 -37.06
C SER A 515 19.74 26.98 -36.79
N PRO A 516 19.79 25.71 -37.24
CA PRO A 516 18.69 24.75 -37.02
C PRO A 516 18.36 24.48 -35.54
N ALA A 517 19.31 24.75 -34.64
CA ALA A 517 19.09 24.66 -33.20
C ALA A 517 18.20 25.81 -32.67
N VAL A 518 18.44 27.03 -33.13
CA VAL A 518 17.62 28.21 -32.78
C VAL A 518 16.23 28.09 -33.41
N GLU A 519 16.16 27.73 -34.69
CA GLU A 519 14.89 27.53 -35.39
C GLU A 519 14.00 26.49 -34.69
N LYS A 520 14.57 25.35 -34.27
CA LYS A 520 13.83 24.32 -33.53
C LYS A 520 13.29 24.81 -32.18
N ILE A 521 14.02 25.69 -31.48
CA ILE A 521 13.57 26.27 -30.20
C ILE A 521 12.42 27.27 -30.45
N LEU A 522 12.51 28.09 -31.50
CA LEU A 522 11.45 29.04 -31.87
C LEU A 522 10.17 28.31 -32.31
N ARG A 523 10.27 27.35 -33.24
CA ARG A 523 9.14 26.50 -33.68
C ARG A 523 8.48 25.76 -32.52
N ALA A 524 9.27 25.26 -31.55
CA ALA A 524 8.72 24.54 -30.40
C ALA A 524 7.87 25.42 -29.47
N ASN A 525 8.10 26.75 -29.47
CA ASN A 525 7.29 27.79 -28.81
C ASN A 525 6.90 27.49 -27.35
N LYS A 526 7.72 26.67 -26.66
CA LYS A 526 7.43 26.15 -25.31
C LYS A 526 7.93 27.13 -24.25
N ASP A 527 7.01 27.66 -23.46
CA ASP A 527 7.32 28.44 -22.27
C ASP A 527 8.16 27.60 -21.29
N PRO A 528 9.43 27.97 -21.00
CA PRO A 528 10.30 27.18 -20.13
C PRO A 528 9.84 27.11 -18.68
N GLN A 529 8.98 28.05 -18.22
CA GLN A 529 8.42 28.06 -16.87
C GLN A 529 7.01 27.42 -16.81
N GLY A 530 6.43 27.06 -17.96
CA GLY A 530 5.02 26.72 -18.06
C GLY A 530 4.72 25.27 -18.40
N GLU A 531 4.39 24.45 -17.39
CA GLU A 531 3.64 23.18 -17.61
C GLU A 531 2.28 23.44 -18.30
N ARG A 532 1.78 24.68 -18.25
CA ARG A 532 0.65 25.17 -19.06
C ARG A 532 0.84 24.99 -20.58
N ALA A 533 2.06 24.81 -21.09
CA ALA A 533 2.30 24.55 -22.50
C ALA A 533 1.61 23.27 -22.99
N ASP A 534 1.59 22.21 -22.17
CA ASP A 534 1.08 20.90 -22.59
C ASP A 534 -0.47 20.87 -22.65
N TYR A 535 -1.16 21.88 -22.10
CA TYR A 535 -2.61 22.07 -22.29
C TYR A 535 -3.00 22.57 -23.69
N ARG A 536 -2.09 23.22 -24.43
CA ARG A 536 -2.40 23.69 -25.81
C ARG A 536 -2.47 22.55 -26.82
N LYS A 537 -1.84 21.39 -26.57
CA LYS A 537 -1.93 20.20 -27.43
C LYS A 537 -3.26 19.43 -27.31
N ARG A 538 -4.31 20.04 -26.75
CA ARG A 538 -5.61 19.37 -26.50
C ARG A 538 -6.84 20.14 -26.99
N GLY A 539 -6.65 21.15 -27.84
CA GLY A 539 -7.74 21.92 -28.44
C GLY A 539 -7.24 22.82 -29.56
N GLY A 540 -7.33 22.31 -30.80
CA GLY A 540 -6.92 23.02 -32.00
C GLY A 540 -6.18 22.10 -32.96
N ASP A 541 -6.90 21.56 -33.95
CA ASP A 541 -6.33 21.04 -35.20
C ASP A 541 -5.91 22.23 -36.08
N GLY A 542 -4.96 23.02 -35.55
CA GLY A 542 -4.26 24.04 -36.32
C GLY A 542 -3.18 23.35 -37.14
N GLU A 543 -3.23 23.51 -38.45
CA GLU A 543 -2.15 23.15 -39.36
C GLU A 543 -0.85 23.82 -38.87
N GLU A 544 0.31 23.14 -39.00
CA GLU A 544 1.58 23.74 -38.58
C GLU A 544 1.90 24.93 -39.52
N GLU A 545 1.61 26.16 -39.06
CA GLU A 545 1.81 27.39 -39.82
C GLU A 545 3.17 27.40 -40.52
N GLU A 546 3.15 27.49 -41.85
CA GLU A 546 4.36 27.32 -42.65
C GLU A 546 5.37 28.43 -42.33
N TRP A 547 6.56 28.03 -41.88
CA TRP A 547 7.58 28.96 -41.38
C TRP A 547 8.14 29.81 -42.52
N ASP A 548 7.60 31.03 -42.67
CA ASP A 548 8.08 32.05 -43.59
C ASP A 548 9.39 32.69 -43.08
N PRO A 549 10.55 32.44 -43.74
CA PRO A 549 11.83 33.00 -43.33
C PRO A 549 12.02 34.49 -43.73
N THR A 550 11.09 35.08 -44.48
CA THR A 550 11.16 36.49 -44.91
C THR A 550 10.54 37.45 -43.90
N ARG A 551 9.68 36.93 -43.00
CA ARG A 551 9.13 37.68 -41.87
C ARG A 551 10.17 37.96 -40.79
N VAL A 552 10.02 39.10 -40.11
CA VAL A 552 10.86 39.51 -38.97
C VAL A 552 10.66 38.53 -37.82
N ILE A 553 11.74 37.86 -37.42
CA ILE A 553 11.70 36.86 -36.36
C ILE A 553 11.43 37.56 -35.03
N THR A 554 10.29 37.23 -34.42
CA THR A 554 9.94 37.73 -33.08
C THR A 554 10.03 36.62 -32.04
N TYR A 555 10.42 36.98 -30.81
CA TYR A 555 10.45 36.07 -29.67
C TYR A 555 9.95 36.79 -28.43
N ARG A 556 8.95 36.22 -27.75
CA ARG A 556 8.47 36.73 -26.47
C ARG A 556 9.35 36.18 -25.35
N VAL A 557 10.11 37.05 -24.68
CA VAL A 557 10.95 36.61 -23.56
C VAL A 557 10.05 36.20 -22.39
N PRO A 558 10.20 34.99 -21.80
CA PRO A 558 9.42 34.58 -20.63
C PRO A 558 9.60 35.53 -19.45
N HIS A 559 8.62 35.60 -18.55
CA HIS A 559 8.77 36.37 -17.31
C HIS A 559 10.02 35.90 -16.55
N ASN A 560 10.72 36.81 -15.87
CA ASN A 560 11.90 36.44 -15.07
C ASN A 560 12.99 35.67 -15.86
N ALA A 561 13.15 36.01 -17.13
CA ALA A 561 14.17 35.49 -18.02
C ALA A 561 14.84 36.64 -18.80
N ALA A 562 16.02 36.37 -19.35
CA ALA A 562 16.77 37.29 -20.20
C ALA A 562 17.21 36.59 -21.50
N VAL A 563 17.32 37.33 -22.59
CA VAL A 563 17.86 36.86 -23.87
C VAL A 563 19.01 37.76 -24.32
N HIS A 564 20.13 37.17 -24.71
CA HIS A 564 21.28 37.87 -25.29
C HIS A 564 21.24 37.80 -26.81
N ILE A 565 21.29 38.98 -27.44
CA ILE A 565 21.22 39.20 -28.89
C ILE A 565 22.54 39.83 -29.32
N TYR A 566 23.12 39.33 -30.42
CA TYR A 566 24.36 39.86 -30.97
C TYR A 566 24.17 40.32 -32.42
N ASP A 567 24.41 41.61 -32.68
CA ASP A 567 24.54 42.19 -34.02
C ASP A 567 25.96 41.94 -34.54
N TYR A 568 26.11 41.06 -35.53
CA TYR A 568 27.41 40.71 -36.10
C TYR A 568 28.06 41.83 -36.93
N LYS A 569 27.26 42.79 -37.41
CA LYS A 569 27.66 43.84 -38.36
C LYS A 569 27.96 45.15 -37.64
N GLY A 570 27.08 45.57 -36.73
CA GLY A 570 27.33 46.66 -35.80
C GLY A 570 28.23 46.29 -34.62
N LYS A 571 28.50 44.98 -34.40
CA LYS A 571 29.29 44.42 -33.29
C LYS A 571 28.77 44.81 -31.91
N LYS A 572 27.45 44.86 -31.76
CA LYS A 572 26.76 45.25 -30.53
C LYS A 572 26.04 44.06 -29.92
N SER A 573 26.26 43.84 -28.62
CA SER A 573 25.39 43.01 -27.80
C SER A 573 24.26 43.85 -27.21
N ARG A 574 23.05 43.28 -27.13
CA ARG A 574 21.97 43.77 -26.26
C ARG A 574 21.34 42.61 -25.49
N VAL A 575 20.92 42.87 -24.26
CA VAL A 575 20.20 41.90 -23.42
C VAL A 575 18.80 42.44 -23.16
N VAL A 576 17.79 41.63 -23.50
CA VAL A 576 16.38 41.97 -23.30
C VAL A 576 15.80 41.10 -22.20
N PHE A 577 15.11 41.72 -21.25
CA PHE A 577 14.50 41.07 -20.10
C PHE A 577 13.00 40.86 -20.34
N GLY A 578 12.47 39.72 -19.92
CA GLY A 578 11.04 39.44 -20.04
C GLY A 578 10.18 40.28 -19.10
N PRO A 579 8.91 40.57 -19.47
CA PRO A 579 8.14 39.89 -20.52
C PRO A 579 8.15 40.57 -21.91
N GLU A 580 9.17 41.38 -22.23
CA GLU A 580 9.28 42.12 -23.50
C GLU A 580 9.35 41.19 -24.74
N ARG A 581 8.84 41.67 -25.88
CA ARG A 581 8.94 40.98 -27.18
C ARG A 581 10.17 41.48 -27.93
N VAL A 582 11.11 40.58 -28.20
CA VAL A 582 12.24 40.82 -29.10
C VAL A 582 11.77 40.74 -30.55
N MET A 583 12.27 41.66 -31.39
CA MET A 583 12.34 41.51 -32.84
C MET A 583 13.82 41.52 -33.25
N LEU A 584 14.24 40.59 -34.11
CA LEU A 584 15.61 40.54 -34.63
C LEU A 584 15.78 41.42 -35.87
N GLY A 585 16.83 42.24 -35.88
CA GLY A 585 17.34 42.89 -37.09
C GLY A 585 17.94 41.88 -38.11
N PRO A 586 18.20 42.31 -39.36
CA PRO A 586 18.72 41.42 -40.41
C PRO A 586 20.02 40.73 -40.04
N ASP A 587 20.91 41.42 -39.33
CA ASP A 587 22.26 40.97 -38.96
C ASP A 587 22.39 40.58 -37.47
N GLU A 588 21.28 40.54 -36.72
CA GLU A 588 21.22 40.10 -35.31
C GLU A 588 20.90 38.61 -35.14
N GLU A 589 21.57 37.92 -34.22
CA GLU A 589 21.23 36.53 -33.86
C GLU A 589 21.02 36.34 -32.35
N PHE A 590 20.23 35.32 -32.01
CA PHE A 590 20.07 34.82 -30.65
C PHE A 590 21.30 34.03 -30.20
N THR A 591 21.85 34.36 -29.03
CA THR A 591 22.92 33.56 -28.42
C THR A 591 22.36 32.26 -27.84
N LEU A 592 22.75 31.13 -28.43
CA LEU A 592 22.34 29.81 -27.98
C LEU A 592 23.10 29.41 -26.70
N LEU A 593 22.39 29.21 -25.59
CA LEU A 593 22.90 28.64 -24.36
C LEU A 593 22.86 27.11 -24.40
N SER A 594 23.85 26.47 -23.76
CA SER A 594 24.07 25.02 -23.82
C SER A 594 24.38 24.48 -22.42
N LEU A 595 23.33 24.36 -21.61
CA LEU A 595 23.39 24.12 -20.18
C LEU A 595 23.49 22.63 -19.80
N SER A 596 24.09 22.35 -18.64
CA SER A 596 24.19 21.02 -18.05
C SER A 596 22.85 20.49 -17.55
N GLY A 597 22.46 19.31 -18.04
CA GLY A 597 21.20 18.65 -17.72
C GLY A 597 21.37 17.25 -17.14
N GLY A 598 20.26 16.63 -16.73
CA GLY A 598 20.22 15.25 -16.23
C GLY A 598 20.68 15.04 -14.78
N LYS A 599 20.66 13.77 -14.37
CA LYS A 599 21.12 13.25 -13.08
C LYS A 599 22.00 12.01 -13.33
N PRO A 600 23.30 12.00 -13.00
CA PRO A 600 24.14 13.17 -12.68
C PRO A 600 24.17 14.19 -13.82
N LYS A 601 24.55 15.44 -13.51
CA LYS A 601 24.71 16.50 -14.51
C LYS A 601 25.68 16.11 -15.63
N ARG A 602 25.30 16.38 -16.88
CA ARG A 602 26.15 16.26 -18.08
C ARG A 602 26.01 17.52 -18.92
N THR A 603 27.12 17.98 -19.48
CA THR A 603 27.20 19.19 -20.31
C THR A 603 26.41 19.08 -21.61
N ASN A 604 26.00 20.24 -22.17
CA ASN A 604 25.38 20.37 -23.49
C ASN A 604 24.07 19.59 -23.72
N ILE A 605 23.33 19.23 -22.67
CA ILE A 605 22.02 18.56 -22.79
C ILE A 605 20.90 19.57 -23.07
N ILE A 606 20.85 20.68 -22.33
CA ILE A 606 19.73 21.64 -22.41
C ILE A 606 20.14 22.79 -23.32
N LYS A 607 19.48 22.93 -24.47
CA LYS A 607 19.70 24.03 -25.42
C LYS A 607 18.56 25.03 -25.33
N THR A 608 18.86 26.29 -25.05
CA THR A 608 17.87 27.37 -24.85
C THR A 608 18.35 28.70 -25.42
N ILE A 609 17.43 29.59 -25.76
CA ILE A 609 17.69 30.98 -26.20
C ILE A 609 17.64 31.94 -25.01
N CYS A 610 16.84 31.63 -23.99
CA CYS A 610 16.68 32.46 -22.80
C CYS A 610 17.38 31.85 -21.57
N LEU A 611 18.03 32.72 -20.80
CA LEU A 611 18.53 32.46 -19.46
C LEU A 611 17.38 32.68 -18.46
N LEU A 612 17.09 31.68 -17.62
CA LEU A 612 16.16 31.85 -16.49
C LEU A 612 16.89 32.49 -15.31
N LEU A 613 16.26 33.48 -14.68
CA LEU A 613 16.90 34.28 -13.62
C LEU A 613 16.64 33.76 -12.20
N GLY A 614 15.64 32.90 -12.00
CA GLY A 614 15.27 32.36 -10.68
C GLY A 614 14.59 33.40 -9.75
N PRO A 615 14.05 33.00 -8.59
CA PRO A 615 14.31 31.75 -7.88
C PRO A 615 13.82 30.52 -8.63
N ASP A 616 14.73 29.57 -8.79
CA ASP A 616 14.52 28.24 -9.36
C ASP A 616 15.41 27.24 -8.60
N PHE A 617 15.25 25.95 -8.83
CA PHE A 617 16.09 24.92 -8.23
C PHE A 617 16.60 23.94 -9.28
N CYS A 618 17.76 23.35 -9.04
CA CYS A 618 18.18 22.21 -9.86
C CYS A 618 18.87 21.14 -9.02
N THR A 619 18.68 19.89 -9.45
CA THR A 619 19.12 18.70 -8.73
C THR A 619 20.28 18.01 -9.45
N ASP A 620 21.20 17.42 -8.69
CA ASP A 620 22.35 16.67 -9.17
C ASP A 620 22.60 15.43 -8.29
N VAL A 621 23.42 14.50 -8.78
CA VAL A 621 23.76 13.24 -8.10
C VAL A 621 25.28 13.08 -8.06
N LEU A 622 25.85 13.20 -6.88
CA LEU A 622 27.29 13.17 -6.66
C LEU A 622 27.72 11.80 -6.12
N VAL A 623 28.53 11.07 -6.89
CA VAL A 623 29.32 9.99 -6.34
C VAL A 623 30.55 10.57 -5.64
N VAL A 624 30.74 10.15 -4.39
CA VAL A 624 31.80 10.56 -3.46
C VAL A 624 32.34 9.33 -2.69
N GLU A 625 33.44 9.51 -1.96
CA GLU A 625 34.08 8.48 -1.15
C GLU A 625 34.48 9.08 0.20
N THR A 626 34.27 8.36 1.30
CA THR A 626 34.62 8.78 2.67
C THR A 626 36.05 8.42 3.04
N ALA A 627 36.55 8.92 4.17
CA ALA A 627 37.89 8.59 4.68
C ALA A 627 38.09 7.09 5.01
N ASP A 628 36.99 6.36 5.26
CA ASP A 628 36.93 4.91 5.45
C ASP A 628 36.50 4.14 4.17
N HIS A 629 36.70 4.75 3.00
CA HIS A 629 36.47 4.17 1.65
C HIS A 629 35.02 3.73 1.36
N ALA A 630 34.01 4.22 2.10
CA ALA A 630 32.62 3.98 1.77
C ALA A 630 32.19 4.87 0.60
N ARG A 631 31.80 4.25 -0.52
CA ARG A 631 31.38 4.96 -1.73
C ARG A 631 29.90 5.33 -1.64
N LEU A 632 29.61 6.62 -1.67
CA LEU A 632 28.26 7.18 -1.46
C LEU A 632 27.76 7.90 -2.72
N SER A 633 26.46 7.78 -2.97
CA SER A 633 25.70 8.55 -3.95
C SER A 633 24.84 9.55 -3.20
N ILE A 634 25.19 10.83 -3.29
CA ILE A 634 24.48 11.93 -2.64
C ILE A 634 23.61 12.63 -3.69
N GLN A 635 22.30 12.67 -3.45
CA GLN A 635 21.38 13.47 -4.26
C GLN A 635 21.24 14.85 -3.59
N LEU A 636 21.59 15.91 -4.33
CA LEU A 636 21.51 17.30 -3.85
C LEU A 636 20.51 18.09 -4.68
N SER A 637 19.75 18.97 -4.01
CA SER A 637 19.05 20.08 -4.63
C SER A 637 19.79 21.38 -4.31
N TYR A 638 19.93 22.24 -5.30
CA TYR A 638 20.50 23.57 -5.16
C TYR A 638 19.42 24.58 -5.50
N ASN A 639 19.05 25.45 -4.56
CA ASN A 639 18.13 26.55 -4.80
C ASN A 639 18.97 27.77 -5.22
N TRP A 640 18.62 28.42 -6.34
CA TRP A 640 19.46 29.43 -6.97
C TRP A 640 18.65 30.56 -7.62
N GLN A 641 19.28 31.73 -7.71
CA GLN A 641 18.75 32.91 -8.38
C GLN A 641 19.91 33.79 -8.87
N PHE A 642 19.67 34.62 -9.88
CA PHE A 642 20.61 35.65 -10.33
C PHE A 642 20.29 36.97 -9.62
N GLN A 643 21.30 37.58 -9.01
CA GLN A 643 21.14 38.88 -8.36
C GLN A 643 21.24 40.01 -9.40
N VAL A 644 20.07 40.50 -9.83
CA VAL A 644 19.94 41.56 -10.85
C VAL A 644 19.37 42.84 -10.24
N SER A 645 19.97 43.98 -10.58
CA SER A 645 19.48 45.32 -10.23
C SER A 645 18.12 45.60 -10.87
N ILE A 646 17.20 46.31 -10.17
CA ILE A 646 15.83 46.60 -10.63
C ILE A 646 15.79 47.30 -12.02
N LYS A 647 16.84 48.05 -12.36
CA LYS A 647 17.15 48.51 -13.71
C LYS A 647 18.62 48.18 -13.99
N PRO A 648 18.94 47.05 -14.64
CA PRO A 648 20.33 46.67 -14.88
C PRO A 648 20.92 47.49 -16.02
N THR A 649 22.17 47.89 -15.87
CA THR A 649 22.96 48.49 -16.95
C THR A 649 23.27 47.41 -18.00
N GLN A 650 23.38 47.76 -19.28
CA GLN A 650 23.68 46.78 -20.35
C GLN A 650 24.97 45.99 -20.08
N GLU A 651 25.96 46.59 -19.42
CA GLU A 651 27.18 45.89 -18.98
C GLU A 651 26.89 44.82 -17.90
N GLU A 652 26.07 45.15 -16.90
CA GLU A 652 25.64 44.21 -15.85
C GLU A 652 24.78 43.08 -16.43
N ALA A 653 23.86 43.41 -17.34
CA ALA A 653 23.04 42.45 -18.04
C ALA A 653 23.88 41.49 -18.89
N THR A 654 24.97 41.98 -19.50
CA THR A 654 25.91 41.14 -20.26
C THR A 654 26.69 40.19 -19.35
N LYS A 655 27.00 40.57 -18.10
CA LYS A 655 27.70 39.69 -17.15
C LYS A 655 26.95 38.38 -16.88
N LEU A 656 25.61 38.40 -16.89
CA LEU A 656 24.78 37.20 -16.71
C LEU A 656 25.14 36.08 -17.71
N PHE A 657 25.57 36.46 -18.92
CA PHE A 657 25.92 35.56 -20.02
C PHE A 657 27.42 35.23 -20.10
N SER A 658 28.24 35.68 -19.14
CA SER A 658 29.71 35.41 -19.12
C SER A 658 30.04 33.91 -19.00
N GLN A 659 29.16 33.12 -18.36
CA GLN A 659 29.29 31.68 -18.25
C GLN A 659 28.30 30.99 -19.21
N PRO A 660 28.76 30.25 -20.24
CA PRO A 660 27.87 29.62 -21.22
C PRO A 660 27.10 28.40 -20.66
N ASP A 661 27.60 27.81 -19.57
CA ASP A 661 26.95 26.75 -18.80
C ASP A 661 27.12 27.02 -17.30
N PHE A 662 26.37 28.00 -16.78
CA PHE A 662 26.38 28.34 -15.35
C PHE A 662 26.01 27.14 -14.47
N VAL A 663 25.07 26.30 -14.91
CA VAL A 663 24.62 25.09 -14.21
C VAL A 663 25.78 24.12 -14.05
N GLY A 664 26.52 23.86 -15.14
CA GLY A 664 27.69 23.00 -15.13
C GLY A 664 28.79 23.51 -14.22
N ASP A 665 29.12 24.80 -14.28
CA ASP A 665 30.23 25.37 -13.49
C ASP A 665 29.92 25.46 -11.99
N PHE A 666 28.69 25.87 -11.62
CA PHE A 666 28.29 25.95 -10.20
C PHE A 666 28.15 24.56 -9.59
N CYS A 667 27.48 23.60 -10.29
CA CYS A 667 27.38 22.22 -9.80
C CYS A 667 28.76 21.57 -9.68
N LYS A 668 29.68 21.79 -10.64
CA LYS A 668 31.07 21.31 -10.58
C LYS A 668 31.83 21.89 -9.39
N THR A 669 31.65 23.18 -9.10
CA THR A 669 32.26 23.88 -7.96
C THR A 669 31.76 23.32 -6.62
N ILE A 670 30.44 23.17 -6.47
CA ILE A 670 29.84 22.55 -5.28
C ILE A 670 30.31 21.09 -5.13
N ALA A 671 30.31 20.32 -6.22
CA ALA A 671 30.73 18.93 -6.21
C ALA A 671 32.22 18.74 -5.88
N ALA A 672 33.07 19.72 -6.14
CA ALA A 672 34.46 19.72 -5.68
C ALA A 672 34.55 19.95 -4.16
N ARG A 673 33.80 20.93 -3.62
CA ARG A 673 33.72 21.21 -2.17
C ARG A 673 33.19 20.00 -1.39
N VAL A 674 32.06 19.44 -1.83
CA VAL A 674 31.41 18.27 -1.20
C VAL A 674 32.32 17.04 -1.22
N ARG A 675 33.02 16.75 -2.33
CA ARG A 675 34.01 15.65 -2.34
C ARG A 675 35.16 15.89 -1.37
N GLY A 676 35.64 17.14 -1.27
CA GLY A 676 36.71 17.52 -0.34
C GLY A 676 36.36 17.28 1.13
N ILE A 677 35.16 17.67 1.57
CA ILE A 677 34.74 17.43 2.97
C ILE A 677 34.48 15.94 3.23
N VAL A 678 33.79 15.22 2.32
CA VAL A 678 33.43 13.82 2.57
C VAL A 678 34.67 12.93 2.63
N ALA A 679 35.67 13.16 1.78
CA ALA A 679 36.94 12.41 1.82
C ALA A 679 37.77 12.62 3.10
N SER A 680 37.42 13.61 3.93
CA SER A 680 38.08 13.88 5.23
C SER A 680 37.33 13.34 6.45
N VAL A 681 36.15 12.73 6.26
CA VAL A 681 35.25 12.29 7.34
C VAL A 681 34.89 10.81 7.16
N ASN A 682 34.79 10.07 8.28
CA ASN A 682 34.37 8.67 8.28
C ASN A 682 32.85 8.54 8.04
N PHE A 683 32.42 7.40 7.50
CA PHE A 683 31.02 7.15 7.10
C PHE A 683 30.01 7.46 8.20
N ASP A 684 30.20 6.97 9.44
CA ASP A 684 29.23 7.16 10.54
C ASP A 684 29.06 8.64 10.93
N GLN A 685 30.17 9.38 11.02
CA GLN A 685 30.15 10.81 11.33
C GLN A 685 29.50 11.61 10.20
N PHE A 686 29.75 11.23 8.94
CA PHE A 686 29.11 11.84 7.79
C PHE A 686 27.62 11.50 7.72
N HIS A 687 27.23 10.24 7.93
CA HIS A 687 25.83 9.80 7.92
C HIS A 687 24.98 10.58 8.94
N LYS A 688 25.51 10.76 10.16
CA LYS A 688 24.85 11.52 11.25
C LYS A 688 24.75 13.03 10.99
N ASN A 689 25.74 13.63 10.32
CA ASN A 689 25.88 15.10 10.21
C ASN A 689 25.84 15.63 8.76
N SER A 690 25.43 14.80 7.80
CA SER A 690 25.57 15.04 6.34
C SER A 690 25.10 16.42 5.89
N ALA A 691 23.88 16.82 6.28
CA ALA A 691 23.32 18.14 5.93
C ALA A 691 24.15 19.31 6.48
N SER A 692 24.68 19.20 7.70
CA SER A 692 25.53 20.24 8.31
C SER A 692 26.88 20.33 7.61
N LEU A 693 27.56 19.19 7.42
CA LEU A 693 28.87 19.11 6.76
C LEU A 693 28.81 19.59 5.30
N ILE A 694 27.73 19.28 4.58
CA ILE A 694 27.51 19.77 3.21
C ILE A 694 27.26 21.27 3.20
N ARG A 695 26.39 21.81 4.05
CA ARG A 695 26.18 23.28 4.14
C ARG A 695 27.47 24.00 4.52
N GLN A 696 28.20 23.54 5.54
CA GLN A 696 29.48 24.11 5.98
C GLN A 696 30.52 24.10 4.85
N SER A 697 30.60 23.01 4.09
CA SER A 697 31.52 22.88 2.96
C SER A 697 31.16 23.79 1.78
N VAL A 698 29.86 23.95 1.48
CA VAL A 698 29.41 24.77 0.34
C VAL A 698 29.47 26.27 0.65
N PHE A 699 28.94 26.69 1.80
CA PHE A 699 28.84 28.12 2.15
C PHE A 699 30.08 28.66 2.88
N GLY A 700 30.86 27.78 3.53
CA GLY A 700 31.95 28.18 4.42
C GLY A 700 31.45 28.53 5.83
N THR A 701 32.39 28.90 6.70
CA THR A 701 32.11 29.50 8.01
C THR A 701 32.55 30.96 8.06
N ASP A 702 31.72 31.78 8.70
CA ASP A 702 32.04 33.15 9.08
C ASP A 702 33.08 33.18 10.23
N PRO A 703 33.70 34.34 10.54
CA PRO A 703 34.64 34.48 11.66
C PRO A 703 34.08 34.11 13.04
N ASP A 704 32.75 34.12 13.20
CA ASP A 704 32.01 33.67 14.41
C ASP A 704 31.73 32.15 14.42
N ASP A 705 32.36 31.38 13.52
CA ASP A 705 32.17 29.93 13.27
C ASP A 705 30.72 29.50 12.95
N LYS A 706 29.92 30.44 12.43
CA LYS A 706 28.57 30.19 11.89
C LYS A 706 28.67 29.79 10.43
N ILE A 707 27.81 28.88 9.99
CA ILE A 707 27.71 28.50 8.58
C ILE A 707 27.02 29.63 7.80
N GLY A 708 27.60 30.06 6.69
CA GLY A 708 26.99 31.07 5.81
C GLY A 708 25.66 30.60 5.18
N ASP A 709 24.82 31.57 4.79
CA ASP A 709 23.54 31.29 4.13
C ASP A 709 23.56 31.44 2.60
N ILE A 710 24.61 32.03 2.02
CA ILE A 710 24.66 32.37 0.58
C ILE A 710 26.03 32.04 -0.03
N LEU A 711 26.03 31.44 -1.22
CA LEU A 711 27.21 31.30 -2.07
C LEU A 711 27.03 32.13 -3.36
N LEU A 712 27.81 33.20 -3.48
CA LEU A 712 27.83 34.11 -4.64
C LEU A 712 28.93 33.71 -5.64
N PHE A 713 28.57 33.65 -6.92
CA PHE A 713 29.49 33.53 -8.05
C PHE A 713 29.66 34.92 -8.72
N PRO A 714 30.78 35.63 -8.50
CA PRO A 714 30.94 37.02 -8.94
C PRO A 714 31.17 37.20 -10.45
N GLN A 715 31.24 36.11 -11.22
CA GLN A 715 31.43 36.15 -12.68
C GLN A 715 30.12 36.46 -13.43
N ASN A 716 28.99 36.02 -12.89
CA ASN A 716 27.67 36.10 -13.51
C ASN A 716 26.55 36.52 -12.54
N ASN A 717 26.89 36.90 -11.30
CA ASN A 717 25.96 37.22 -10.21
C ASN A 717 24.98 36.07 -9.85
N LEU A 718 25.34 34.81 -10.11
CA LEU A 718 24.57 33.67 -9.63
C LEU A 718 24.72 33.55 -8.10
N VAL A 719 23.60 33.39 -7.42
CA VAL A 719 23.47 33.24 -5.97
C VAL A 719 22.82 31.89 -5.68
N VAL A 720 23.53 30.98 -5.02
CA VAL A 720 22.95 29.76 -4.44
C VAL A 720 22.51 30.09 -3.02
N THR A 721 21.22 29.86 -2.72
CA THR A 721 20.53 30.28 -1.48
C THR A 721 20.27 29.14 -0.50
N SER A 722 20.22 27.89 -0.96
CA SER A 722 20.35 26.72 -0.08
C SER A 722 20.88 25.51 -0.85
N VAL A 723 21.41 24.54 -0.11
CA VAL A 723 21.75 23.21 -0.61
C VAL A 723 21.06 22.19 0.27
N ASP A 724 20.09 21.48 -0.32
CA ASP A 724 19.21 20.58 0.39
C ASP A 724 19.59 19.13 0.02
N VAL A 725 19.91 18.32 1.03
CA VAL A 725 20.33 16.93 0.83
C VAL A 725 19.09 16.05 0.69
N GLN A 726 18.79 15.60 -0.53
CA GLN A 726 17.59 14.80 -0.82
C GLN A 726 17.76 13.33 -0.40
N ALA A 727 18.93 12.74 -0.63
CA ALA A 727 19.25 11.37 -0.25
C ALA A 727 20.76 11.16 -0.14
N VAL A 728 21.18 10.21 0.71
CA VAL A 728 22.54 9.70 0.82
C VAL A 728 22.48 8.18 0.81
N GLU A 729 22.91 7.54 -0.28
CA GLU A 729 22.86 6.09 -0.45
C GLU A 729 24.26 5.49 -0.60
N PRO A 730 24.59 4.36 0.08
CA PRO A 730 25.75 3.56 -0.27
C PRO A 730 25.62 3.01 -1.70
N VAL A 731 26.66 3.22 -2.52
CA VAL A 731 26.76 2.67 -3.89
C VAL A 731 26.97 1.16 -3.85
N ASP A 732 27.78 0.68 -2.90
CA ASP A 732 28.15 -0.72 -2.81
C ASP A 732 27.10 -1.50 -2.01
N GLN A 733 26.43 -2.46 -2.66
CA GLN A 733 25.33 -3.23 -2.07
C GLN A 733 25.71 -3.92 -0.75
N ARG A 734 26.95 -4.43 -0.63
CA ARG A 734 27.43 -5.06 0.62
C ARG A 734 27.38 -4.12 1.82
N THR A 735 27.64 -2.83 1.61
CA THR A 735 27.59 -1.79 2.65
C THR A 735 26.14 -1.49 3.02
N ARG A 736 25.23 -1.48 2.03
CA ARG A 736 23.77 -1.37 2.23
C ARG A 736 23.23 -2.54 3.07
N ASP A 737 23.61 -3.78 2.73
CA ASP A 737 23.24 -5.00 3.45
C ASP A 737 23.78 -5.01 4.91
N ALA A 738 25.00 -4.50 5.11
CA ALA A 738 25.62 -4.39 6.43
C ALA A 738 24.90 -3.36 7.32
N LEU A 739 24.51 -2.21 6.75
CA LEU A 739 23.74 -1.19 7.47
C LEU A 739 22.32 -1.69 7.80
N GLN A 740 21.66 -2.41 6.89
CA GLN A 740 20.36 -3.03 7.17
C GLN A 740 20.44 -4.02 8.37
N LYS A 741 21.51 -4.83 8.44
CA LYS A 741 21.77 -5.69 9.61
C LYS A 741 22.04 -4.89 10.89
N SER A 742 22.77 -3.77 10.79
CA SER A 742 23.00 -2.89 11.95
C SER A 742 21.71 -2.26 12.47
N VAL A 743 20.77 -1.89 11.57
CA VAL A 743 19.44 -1.38 11.97
C VAL A 743 18.59 -2.49 12.58
N GLN A 744 18.61 -3.70 12.02
CA GLN A 744 17.93 -4.86 12.62
C GLN A 744 18.43 -5.15 14.05
N LEU A 745 19.75 -5.17 14.25
CA LEU A 745 20.36 -5.36 15.58
C LEU A 745 20.02 -4.21 16.54
N ALA A 746 19.95 -2.96 16.07
CA ALA A 746 19.52 -1.84 16.89
C ALA A 746 18.06 -1.98 17.35
N ILE A 747 17.15 -2.40 16.45
CA ILE A 747 15.75 -2.70 16.78
C ILE A 747 15.68 -3.85 17.79
N GLU A 748 16.41 -4.93 17.57
CA GLU A 748 16.51 -6.08 18.49
C GLU A 748 16.99 -5.66 19.88
N ILE A 749 18.05 -4.83 19.97
CA ILE A 749 18.53 -4.27 21.24
C ILE A 749 17.46 -3.42 21.93
N THR A 750 16.72 -2.57 21.20
CA THR A 750 15.62 -1.79 21.80
C THR A 750 14.45 -2.66 22.25
N SER A 751 14.12 -3.72 21.52
CA SER A 751 13.09 -4.70 21.88
C SER A 751 13.48 -5.46 23.15
N ASN A 752 14.69 -6.01 23.19
CA ASN A 752 15.22 -6.75 24.34
C ASN A 752 15.37 -5.83 25.57
N SER A 753 15.68 -4.55 25.38
CA SER A 753 15.74 -3.54 26.45
C SER A 753 14.33 -3.20 26.99
N GLN A 754 13.32 -3.09 26.12
CA GLN A 754 11.93 -2.91 26.54
C GLN A 754 11.37 -4.16 27.23
N GLU A 755 11.66 -5.36 26.74
CA GLU A 755 11.29 -6.63 27.39
C GLU A 755 11.94 -6.74 28.78
N ALA A 756 13.25 -6.47 28.89
CA ALA A 756 13.95 -6.49 30.16
C ALA A 756 13.40 -5.45 31.15
N SER A 757 13.05 -4.24 30.68
CA SER A 757 12.45 -3.20 31.52
C SER A 757 11.03 -3.57 31.98
N ALA A 758 10.18 -4.08 31.07
CA ALA A 758 8.83 -4.54 31.41
C ALA A 758 8.87 -5.74 32.38
N ARG A 759 9.85 -6.63 32.22
CA ARG A 759 10.10 -7.75 33.13
C ARG A 759 10.58 -7.29 34.50
N GLN A 760 11.52 -6.35 34.58
CA GLN A 760 11.95 -5.76 35.86
C GLN A 760 10.80 -5.04 36.57
N GLU A 761 9.93 -4.36 35.83
CA GLU A 761 8.72 -3.75 36.41
C GLU A 761 7.73 -4.81 36.94
N ALA A 762 7.52 -5.90 36.20
CA ALA A 762 6.67 -7.01 36.65
C ALA A 762 7.25 -7.71 37.91
N GLU A 763 8.56 -7.97 37.94
CA GLU A 763 9.26 -8.55 39.10
C GLU A 763 9.22 -7.58 40.30
N ARG A 764 9.31 -6.25 40.07
CA ARG A 764 9.14 -5.21 41.10
C ARG A 764 7.72 -5.20 41.67
N LEU A 765 6.69 -5.27 40.82
CA LEU A 765 5.28 -5.28 41.23
C LEU A 765 4.91 -6.55 42.00
N ASP A 766 5.40 -7.72 41.59
CA ASP A 766 5.23 -8.98 42.32
C ASP A 766 5.92 -8.92 43.70
N GLN A 767 7.16 -8.39 43.77
CA GLN A 767 7.84 -8.21 45.05
C GLN A 767 7.15 -7.19 45.97
N GLU A 768 6.58 -6.10 45.42
CA GLU A 768 5.78 -5.16 46.20
C GLU A 768 4.46 -5.79 46.68
N ALA A 769 3.80 -6.60 45.84
CA ALA A 769 2.59 -7.33 46.19
C ALA A 769 2.85 -8.37 47.31
N ARG A 770 3.94 -9.14 47.22
CA ARG A 770 4.41 -10.06 48.27
C ARG A 770 4.71 -9.32 49.58
N GLY A 771 5.42 -8.20 49.50
CA GLY A 771 5.71 -7.35 50.66
C GLY A 771 4.45 -6.75 51.31
N LYS A 772 3.45 -6.37 50.52
CA LYS A 772 2.13 -5.94 51.00
C LYS A 772 1.37 -7.08 51.67
N LEU A 773 1.35 -8.27 51.07
CA LEU A 773 0.67 -9.45 51.58
C LEU A 773 1.27 -9.92 52.91
N GLU A 774 2.60 -10.06 53.00
CA GLU A 774 3.23 -10.49 54.25
C GLU A 774 3.08 -9.43 55.35
N ARG A 775 3.06 -8.13 55.01
CA ARG A 775 2.74 -7.06 55.96
C ARG A 775 1.26 -7.05 56.39
N GLN A 776 0.33 -7.50 55.54
CA GLN A 776 -1.06 -7.73 55.93
C GLN A 776 -1.16 -8.93 56.87
N ARG A 777 -0.55 -10.06 56.51
CA ARG A 777 -0.47 -11.26 57.33
C ARG A 777 0.08 -10.96 58.73
N ILE A 778 1.22 -10.29 58.85
CA ILE A 778 1.81 -9.91 60.15
C ILE A 778 0.86 -8.99 60.96
N LYS A 779 0.12 -8.09 60.30
CA LYS A 779 -0.89 -7.26 60.98
C LYS A 779 -2.07 -8.09 61.50
N ASP A 780 -2.51 -9.09 60.75
CA ASP A 780 -3.65 -9.92 61.13
C ASP A 780 -3.27 -10.98 62.18
N GLU A 781 -2.06 -11.52 62.11
CA GLU A 781 -1.43 -12.29 63.20
C GLU A 781 -1.27 -11.43 64.47
N ALA A 782 -0.84 -10.16 64.35
CA ALA A 782 -0.76 -9.24 65.50
C ALA A 782 -2.12 -8.92 66.12
N LYS A 783 -3.17 -8.65 65.32
CA LYS A 783 -4.55 -8.48 65.82
C LYS A 783 -5.07 -9.75 66.51
N ALA A 784 -4.74 -10.93 65.96
CA ALA A 784 -5.12 -12.19 66.55
C ALA A 784 -4.48 -12.36 67.94
N GLU A 785 -3.20 -11.99 68.09
CA GLU A 785 -2.52 -11.98 69.40
C GLU A 785 -3.01 -10.86 70.33
N GLU A 786 -3.42 -9.68 69.84
CA GLU A 786 -4.11 -8.67 70.67
C GLU A 786 -5.44 -9.21 71.23
N ALA A 787 -6.25 -9.85 70.39
CA ALA A 787 -7.50 -10.50 70.82
C ALA A 787 -7.23 -11.69 71.75
N ARG A 788 -6.16 -12.46 71.51
CA ARG A 788 -5.71 -13.55 72.37
C ARG A 788 -5.23 -13.04 73.72
N ARG A 789 -4.58 -11.88 73.79
CA ARG A 789 -4.19 -11.23 75.04
C ARG A 789 -5.42 -10.84 75.86
N GLY A 790 -6.43 -10.24 75.24
CA GLY A 790 -7.71 -9.95 75.90
C GLY A 790 -8.44 -11.21 76.39
N LEU A 791 -8.39 -12.31 75.63
CA LEU A 791 -8.91 -13.61 76.05
C LEU A 791 -8.12 -14.20 77.24
N LEU A 792 -6.79 -14.06 77.24
CA LEU A 792 -5.92 -14.50 78.33
C LEU A 792 -6.11 -13.65 79.60
N GLU A 793 -6.27 -12.33 79.46
CA GLU A 793 -6.62 -11.41 80.54
C GLU A 793 -7.95 -11.85 81.19
N LEU A 794 -8.99 -12.08 80.39
CA LEU A 794 -10.28 -12.61 80.87
C LEU A 794 -10.17 -14.02 81.46
N GLN A 795 -9.31 -14.91 80.93
CA GLN A 795 -9.08 -16.23 81.53
C GLN A 795 -8.37 -16.14 82.88
N VAL A 796 -7.43 -15.20 83.06
CA VAL A 796 -6.77 -14.96 84.36
C VAL A 796 -7.74 -14.33 85.36
N GLU A 797 -8.58 -13.38 84.93
CA GLU A 797 -9.64 -12.82 85.77
C GLU A 797 -10.67 -13.90 86.17
N LEU A 798 -11.10 -14.75 85.24
CA LEU A 798 -12.00 -15.87 85.52
C LEU A 798 -11.36 -16.90 86.46
N ALA A 799 -10.10 -17.26 86.27
CA ALA A 799 -9.40 -18.20 87.16
C ALA A 799 -9.19 -17.60 88.56
N ALA A 800 -8.93 -16.30 88.67
CA ALA A 800 -8.87 -15.59 89.95
C ALA A 800 -10.25 -15.50 90.62
N LEU A 801 -11.32 -15.26 89.85
CA LEU A 801 -12.71 -15.24 90.33
C LEU A 801 -13.20 -16.63 90.73
N GLU A 802 -12.79 -17.69 90.03
CA GLU A 802 -13.09 -19.08 90.36
C GLU A 802 -12.33 -19.51 91.63
N SER A 803 -11.03 -19.21 91.73
CA SER A 803 -10.22 -19.52 92.91
C SER A 803 -10.72 -18.78 94.16
N THR A 804 -10.97 -17.47 94.05
CA THR A 804 -11.55 -16.69 95.16
C THR A 804 -13.01 -17.05 95.43
N GLY A 805 -13.77 -17.44 94.40
CA GLY A 805 -15.14 -17.93 94.50
C GLY A 805 -15.24 -19.25 95.25
N GLN A 806 -14.38 -20.23 94.94
CA GLN A 806 -14.28 -21.49 95.66
C GLN A 806 -13.82 -21.26 97.09
N ALA A 807 -12.74 -20.50 97.32
CA ALA A 807 -12.25 -20.20 98.66
C ALA A 807 -13.31 -19.49 99.52
N LYS A 808 -14.07 -18.57 98.92
CA LYS A 808 -15.19 -17.89 99.56
C LYS A 808 -16.38 -18.82 99.81
N ALA A 809 -16.74 -19.67 98.86
CA ALA A 809 -17.84 -20.64 99.03
C ALA A 809 -17.52 -21.68 100.12
N GLU A 810 -16.29 -22.19 100.18
CA GLU A 810 -15.83 -23.06 101.26
C GLU A 810 -15.82 -22.32 102.61
N ALA A 811 -15.33 -21.07 102.66
CA ALA A 811 -15.35 -20.28 103.88
C ALA A 811 -16.78 -19.97 104.36
N GLN A 812 -17.68 -19.59 103.45
CA GLN A 812 -19.11 -19.34 103.75
C GLN A 812 -19.81 -20.63 104.20
N SER A 813 -19.58 -21.76 103.54
CA SER A 813 -20.12 -23.07 103.93
C SER A 813 -19.66 -23.50 105.33
N ARG A 814 -18.37 -23.32 105.66
CA ARG A 814 -17.84 -23.58 107.01
C ARG A 814 -18.43 -22.65 108.06
N VAL A 815 -18.60 -21.36 107.74
CA VAL A 815 -19.24 -20.36 108.63
C VAL A 815 -20.73 -20.67 108.83
N GLU A 816 -21.45 -21.04 107.78
CA GLU A 816 -22.89 -21.36 107.84
C GLU A 816 -23.14 -22.68 108.59
N ALA A 817 -22.30 -23.70 108.39
CA ALA A 817 -22.34 -24.93 109.18
C ALA A 817 -22.09 -24.66 110.68
N ALA A 818 -21.11 -23.81 111.01
CA ALA A 818 -20.84 -23.39 112.40
C ALA A 818 -22.00 -22.55 112.97
N LEU A 819 -22.62 -21.68 112.17
CA LEU A 819 -23.77 -20.87 112.54
C LEU A 819 -25.02 -21.73 112.76
N ILE A 820 -25.23 -22.79 111.97
CA ILE A 820 -26.30 -23.76 112.19
C ILE A 820 -26.05 -24.58 113.47
N SER A 821 -24.81 -25.05 113.72
CA SER A 821 -24.47 -25.77 114.96
C SER A 821 -24.71 -24.91 116.20
N THR A 822 -24.15 -23.69 116.22
CA THR A 822 -24.33 -22.76 117.34
C THR A 822 -25.78 -22.31 117.52
N GLN A 823 -26.55 -22.12 116.45
CA GLN A 823 -28.00 -21.90 116.57
C GLN A 823 -28.75 -23.14 117.10
N ALA A 824 -28.34 -24.35 116.74
CA ALA A 824 -28.95 -25.58 117.26
C ALA A 824 -28.62 -25.77 118.74
N GLU A 825 -27.38 -25.48 119.16
CA GLU A 825 -26.95 -25.48 120.56
C GLU A 825 -27.69 -24.41 121.38
N VAL A 826 -27.83 -23.18 120.88
CA VAL A 826 -28.61 -22.11 121.54
C VAL A 826 -30.11 -22.48 121.61
N LYS A 827 -30.68 -23.08 120.56
CA LYS A 827 -32.07 -23.59 120.59
C LYS A 827 -32.23 -24.74 121.58
N LYS A 828 -31.26 -25.65 121.66
CA LYS A 828 -31.25 -26.76 122.62
C LYS A 828 -31.18 -26.22 124.05
N ALA A 829 -30.20 -25.37 124.37
CA ALA A 829 -30.06 -24.76 125.68
C ALA A 829 -31.28 -23.91 126.07
N ARG A 830 -31.92 -23.24 125.10
CA ARG A 830 -33.19 -22.53 125.30
C ARG A 830 -34.35 -23.48 125.60
N LEU A 831 -34.48 -24.61 124.89
CA LEU A 831 -35.53 -25.60 125.14
C LEU A 831 -35.32 -26.34 126.47
N GLU A 832 -34.06 -26.60 126.84
CA GLU A 832 -33.68 -27.13 128.16
C GLU A 832 -34.02 -26.13 129.27
N ALA A 833 -33.73 -24.83 129.07
CA ALA A 833 -34.12 -23.76 129.98
C ALA A 833 -35.64 -23.51 130.03
N GLU A 834 -36.37 -23.67 128.92
CA GLU A 834 -37.84 -23.58 128.89
C GLU A 834 -38.48 -24.80 129.58
N ALA A 835 -37.89 -25.99 129.48
CA ALA A 835 -38.33 -27.18 130.23
C ALA A 835 -38.04 -27.07 131.74
N GLU A 836 -36.84 -26.61 132.13
CA GLU A 836 -36.50 -26.25 133.51
C GLU A 836 -37.43 -25.16 134.04
N LYS A 837 -37.75 -24.14 133.23
CA LYS A 837 -38.70 -23.08 133.60
C LYS A 837 -40.12 -23.61 133.78
N ILE A 838 -40.64 -24.48 132.91
CA ILE A 838 -41.97 -25.08 133.09
C ILE A 838 -42.03 -25.90 134.40
N LYS A 839 -40.95 -26.63 134.71
CA LYS A 839 -40.81 -27.39 135.96
C LYS A 839 -40.78 -26.47 137.19
N THR A 840 -39.96 -25.41 137.18
CA THR A 840 -39.88 -24.46 138.30
C THR A 840 -41.13 -23.58 138.41
N ASP A 841 -41.76 -23.18 137.31
CA ASP A 841 -43.05 -22.49 137.31
C ASP A 841 -44.14 -23.37 137.94
N ALA A 842 -44.19 -24.67 137.64
CA ALA A 842 -45.14 -25.61 138.26
C ALA A 842 -44.89 -25.84 139.77
N GLU A 843 -43.62 -25.90 140.18
CA GLU A 843 -43.24 -25.94 141.60
C GLU A 843 -43.59 -24.61 142.31
N LEU A 844 -43.42 -23.48 141.62
CA LEU A 844 -43.70 -22.12 142.09
C LEU A 844 -45.19 -21.79 142.14
N GLU A 845 -46.02 -22.30 141.22
CA GLU A 845 -47.49 -22.30 141.32
C GLU A 845 -47.94 -23.05 142.59
N ARG A 846 -47.37 -24.24 142.84
CA ARG A 846 -47.66 -25.03 144.04
C ARG A 846 -47.26 -24.30 145.33
N LEU A 847 -46.19 -23.51 145.30
CA LEU A 847 -45.73 -22.69 146.42
C LEU A 847 -46.55 -21.39 146.57
N LYS A 848 -46.96 -20.74 145.47
CA LYS A 848 -47.85 -19.58 145.48
C LYS A 848 -49.18 -19.89 146.13
N LEU A 849 -49.87 -20.96 145.69
CA LEU A 849 -51.17 -21.34 146.26
C LEU A 849 -51.10 -21.58 147.78
N ALA A 850 -49.97 -22.10 148.28
CA ALA A 850 -49.71 -22.21 149.71
C ALA A 850 -49.46 -20.85 150.39
N ARG A 851 -48.65 -19.97 149.78
CA ARG A 851 -48.34 -18.63 150.33
C ARG A 851 -49.50 -17.62 150.21
N GLU A 852 -50.36 -17.72 149.20
CA GLU A 852 -51.56 -16.89 149.06
C GLU A 852 -52.58 -17.21 150.16
N ALA A 853 -52.72 -18.49 150.52
CA ALA A 853 -53.53 -18.91 151.67
C ALA A 853 -52.98 -18.36 153.01
N GLU A 854 -51.65 -18.27 153.17
CA GLU A 854 -51.03 -17.59 154.31
C GLU A 854 -51.19 -16.06 154.26
N LEU A 855 -51.08 -15.44 153.08
CA LEU A 855 -51.15 -13.99 152.90
C LEU A 855 -52.57 -13.42 153.06
N ASP A 856 -53.61 -14.13 152.62
CA ASP A 856 -55.01 -13.73 152.86
C ASP A 856 -55.34 -13.78 154.37
N TYR A 857 -54.83 -14.79 155.08
CA TYR A 857 -54.87 -14.86 156.54
C TYR A 857 -54.13 -13.69 157.21
N ILE A 858 -52.96 -13.28 156.68
CA ILE A 858 -52.22 -12.10 157.15
C ILE A 858 -52.96 -10.79 156.81
N GLN A 859 -53.56 -10.63 155.63
CA GLN A 859 -54.26 -9.40 155.23
C GLN A 859 -55.53 -9.16 156.07
N LYS A 860 -56.37 -10.18 156.27
CA LYS A 860 -57.57 -10.08 157.11
C LYS A 860 -57.22 -9.73 158.57
N LYS A 861 -56.06 -10.18 159.05
CA LYS A 861 -55.49 -9.81 160.35
C LYS A 861 -54.88 -8.39 160.37
N GLY A 862 -54.27 -7.95 159.26
CA GLY A 862 -53.63 -6.64 159.12
C GLY A 862 -54.64 -5.49 159.04
N HIS A 863 -55.70 -5.63 158.26
CA HIS A 863 -56.74 -4.61 158.12
C HIS A 863 -57.43 -4.30 159.47
N LEU A 864 -57.62 -5.33 160.31
CA LEU A 864 -58.17 -5.21 161.66
C LEU A 864 -57.31 -4.33 162.59
N ASN A 865 -56.00 -4.25 162.34
CA ASN A 865 -55.05 -3.45 163.14
C ASN A 865 -54.90 -2.00 162.63
N LEU A 866 -54.94 -1.79 161.31
CA LEU A 866 -54.74 -0.47 160.71
C LEU A 866 -55.86 0.50 161.13
N GLU A 867 -57.10 0.01 161.16
CA GLU A 867 -58.26 0.79 161.63
C GLU A 867 -58.16 1.21 163.11
N CYS A 868 -57.47 0.44 163.95
CA CYS A 868 -57.18 0.84 165.33
C CYS A 868 -56.16 1.98 165.39
N LYS A 869 -55.04 1.85 164.65
CA LYS A 869 -53.91 2.79 164.76
C LYS A 869 -54.13 4.15 164.09
N MET A 870 -55.07 4.28 163.15
CA MET A 870 -55.45 5.61 162.63
C MET A 870 -56.01 6.53 163.73
N ARG A 871 -56.71 5.97 164.72
CA ARG A 871 -57.24 6.72 165.89
C ARG A 871 -56.14 7.14 166.88
N ASP A 872 -54.92 6.62 166.74
CA ASP A 872 -53.74 7.02 167.54
C ASP A 872 -52.91 8.13 166.87
N VAL A 873 -53.25 8.56 165.64
CA VAL A 873 -52.62 9.73 165.00
C VAL A 873 -53.04 11.05 165.70
N GLU A 874 -53.97 10.99 166.67
CA GLU A 874 -55.15 11.86 166.73
C GLU A 874 -55.44 12.61 168.08
N ILE A 875 -54.68 12.70 169.18
CA ILE A 875 -53.25 12.56 169.61
C ILE A 875 -52.30 13.66 169.10
N GLU A 876 -51.64 13.45 167.95
CA GLU A 876 -51.47 14.53 166.96
C GLU A 876 -50.66 15.81 167.33
N THR A 877 -50.96 16.86 166.55
CA THR A 877 -50.71 18.31 166.65
C THR A 877 -50.28 18.90 167.99
N ALA A 878 -50.78 18.42 169.13
CA ALA A 878 -50.72 19.11 170.41
C ALA A 878 -49.29 19.48 170.87
N TYR A 879 -48.26 18.70 170.49
CA TYR A 879 -46.88 18.92 170.95
C TYR A 879 -46.07 19.92 170.09
N PHE A 880 -46.42 20.09 168.81
CA PHE A 880 -45.73 20.97 167.84
C PHE A 880 -45.57 22.41 168.35
N LEU A 881 -46.58 22.91 169.06
CA LEU A 881 -46.70 24.29 169.55
C LEU A 881 -45.56 24.79 170.46
N LYS A 882 -44.79 23.89 171.10
CA LYS A 882 -43.74 24.27 172.07
C LYS A 882 -42.36 24.57 171.46
N ARG A 883 -42.05 24.06 170.27
CA ARG A 883 -40.67 24.04 169.71
C ARG A 883 -40.12 25.43 169.36
N VAL A 884 -41.01 26.41 169.13
CA VAL A 884 -40.68 27.70 168.50
C VAL A 884 -40.27 28.82 169.49
N GLN A 885 -40.59 28.70 170.78
CA GLN A 885 -40.52 29.83 171.72
C GLN A 885 -39.11 30.14 172.30
N ALA A 886 -38.07 29.35 172.03
CA ALA A 886 -36.89 29.27 172.90
C ALA A 886 -35.60 30.00 172.45
N LEU A 887 -35.40 30.33 171.16
CA LEU A 887 -34.05 30.59 170.62
C LEU A 887 -33.59 32.06 170.53
N GLY A 888 -34.50 33.04 170.44
CA GLY A 888 -34.17 34.48 170.41
C GLY A 888 -33.61 35.00 169.06
N ALA A 889 -33.78 36.30 168.79
CA ALA A 889 -33.61 36.87 167.44
C ALA A 889 -32.34 37.72 167.21
N GLU A 890 -31.88 38.53 168.18
CA GLU A 890 -30.79 39.51 167.95
C GLU A 890 -29.38 38.89 167.87
N ASN A 891 -29.08 37.86 168.68
CA ASN A 891 -27.70 37.39 168.86
C ASN A 891 -27.02 36.86 167.59
N LEU A 892 -27.78 36.35 166.61
CA LEU A 892 -27.23 35.86 165.33
C LEU A 892 -26.63 36.98 164.46
N ARG A 893 -26.99 38.25 164.72
CA ARG A 893 -26.58 39.42 163.92
C ARG A 893 -25.31 40.09 164.44
N HIS A 894 -24.99 39.93 165.72
CA HIS A 894 -24.00 40.78 166.40
C HIS A 894 -22.53 40.29 166.33
N ILE A 895 -22.25 39.15 165.70
CA ILE A 895 -20.89 38.55 165.60
C ILE A 895 -20.05 39.21 164.47
N ALA A 896 -20.04 40.54 164.53
CA ALA A 896 -18.92 41.46 164.24
C ALA A 896 -18.34 41.55 162.81
N CYS A 897 -18.81 42.55 162.05
CA CYS A 897 -18.23 42.99 160.77
C CYS A 897 -16.96 43.87 160.91
N ALA A 898 -16.03 43.54 161.82
CA ALA A 898 -15.13 44.52 162.45
C ALA A 898 -13.77 44.83 161.77
N GLY A 899 -13.38 44.12 160.70
CA GLY A 899 -12.02 44.19 160.14
C GLY A 899 -11.60 45.49 159.40
N PRO A 900 -12.40 46.02 158.46
CA PRO A 900 -11.92 47.03 157.48
C PRO A 900 -11.54 48.42 158.01
N GLU A 901 -11.94 48.78 159.24
CA GLU A 901 -11.66 50.12 159.80
C GLU A 901 -10.16 50.40 160.03
N ARG A 902 -9.35 49.34 160.03
CA ARG A 902 -7.92 49.38 160.35
C ARG A 902 -7.10 50.26 159.39
N ASP A 903 -7.38 50.19 158.10
CA ASP A 903 -6.44 50.65 157.07
C ASP A 903 -6.59 52.16 156.74
N VAL A 904 -7.76 52.76 157.02
CA VAL A 904 -8.06 54.16 156.64
C VAL A 904 -7.43 55.20 157.58
N ARG A 905 -7.16 54.85 158.84
CA ARG A 905 -6.60 55.82 159.82
C ARG A 905 -5.10 56.04 159.69
N MET A 906 -4.32 55.02 159.28
CA MET A 906 -2.85 55.11 159.25
C MET A 906 -2.33 56.15 158.24
N LEU A 907 -3.03 56.31 157.10
CA LEU A 907 -2.71 57.27 156.04
C LEU A 907 -2.96 58.76 156.39
N ARG A 908 -3.46 59.08 157.59
CA ARG A 908 -4.08 60.40 157.86
C ARG A 908 -3.35 61.29 158.87
N ALA A 909 -2.42 60.76 159.67
CA ALA A 909 -1.79 61.52 160.76
C ALA A 909 -0.71 62.51 160.30
N LEU A 910 0.09 62.16 159.28
CA LEU A 910 1.29 62.91 158.87
C LEU A 910 1.06 63.90 157.71
N ASN A 911 -0.18 63.99 157.21
CA ASN A 911 -0.73 65.08 156.40
C ASN A 911 -0.06 65.48 155.06
N LEU A 912 0.62 64.55 154.35
CA LEU A 912 0.66 64.50 152.87
C LEU A 912 1.20 63.13 152.40
N LYS A 913 1.06 62.80 151.11
CA LYS A 913 0.96 61.40 150.64
C LYS A 913 2.02 61.00 149.60
N SER A 914 3.05 60.30 150.05
CA SER A 914 4.09 59.63 149.23
C SER A 914 3.71 58.14 148.96
N THR A 915 4.47 57.26 148.30
CA THR A 915 5.92 57.25 148.01
C THR A 915 6.29 56.45 146.73
N LEU A 916 7.39 56.90 146.09
CA LEU A 916 8.37 56.25 145.18
C LEU A 916 8.31 54.68 145.10
N ILE A 917 8.43 53.89 144.01
CA ILE A 917 8.91 53.96 142.58
C ILE A 917 10.22 53.13 142.28
N THR A 918 10.45 52.71 141.02
CA THR A 918 10.97 51.38 140.60
C THR A 918 12.47 51.18 140.29
N ASP A 919 13.02 49.98 140.56
CA ASP A 919 14.02 49.25 139.74
C ASP A 919 13.86 47.72 139.93
N GLY A 920 14.10 46.90 138.90
CA GLY A 920 13.29 45.71 138.58
C GLY A 920 13.91 44.31 138.72
N ARG A 921 13.98 43.79 139.96
CA ARG A 921 13.89 42.36 140.28
C ARG A 921 12.55 41.95 140.92
N SER A 922 11.64 42.86 141.25
CA SER A 922 11.64 43.61 142.53
C SER A 922 10.24 44.19 142.79
N PRO A 923 9.80 44.26 144.05
CA PRO A 923 9.34 45.50 144.66
C PRO A 923 10.59 46.27 145.16
N VAL A 924 10.90 47.50 144.73
CA VAL A 924 9.99 48.64 144.62
C VAL A 924 9.27 48.88 145.95
N ASN A 925 10.01 49.44 146.91
CA ASN A 925 9.82 50.83 147.35
C ASN A 925 8.33 51.25 147.53
N LEU A 926 7.81 51.63 148.71
CA LEU A 926 8.33 51.60 150.10
C LEU A 926 7.12 51.37 151.05
N LEU A 927 6.45 50.22 150.92
CA LEU A 927 5.30 49.81 151.77
C LEU A 927 5.49 48.50 152.56
N ASP A 928 6.59 47.79 152.31
CA ASP A 928 7.43 47.44 153.47
C ASP A 928 8.32 48.64 153.85
N ALA A 929 9.42 48.45 154.57
CA ALA A 929 9.78 49.27 155.73
C ALA A 929 8.70 49.34 156.83
N THR A 930 7.39 49.38 156.48
CA THR A 930 6.31 49.57 157.46
C THR A 930 5.55 48.30 157.86
N THR A 931 4.95 47.57 156.91
CA THR A 931 3.82 46.67 157.25
C THR A 931 3.77 45.41 156.38
N GLY A 932 4.42 44.31 156.77
CA GLY A 932 5.03 44.10 158.10
C GLY A 932 3.99 43.97 159.23
N LEU A 933 2.70 43.81 158.89
CA LEU A 933 1.64 43.46 159.84
C LEU A 933 0.94 42.13 159.47
N ILE A 934 -0.07 42.09 158.59
CA ILE A 934 -1.05 40.97 158.58
C ILE A 934 -1.56 40.56 157.16
N GLY A 935 -1.29 39.31 156.75
CA GLY A 935 -2.30 38.22 156.67
C GLY A 935 -3.13 37.91 155.40
N GLN A 936 -2.90 36.70 154.83
CA GLN A 936 -3.83 35.63 154.37
C GLN A 936 -5.23 35.86 153.71
N ALA A 937 -5.63 34.86 152.89
CA ALA A 937 -6.90 34.07 152.96
C ALA A 937 -8.03 34.17 151.88
N ARG A 938 -8.51 32.97 151.48
CA ARG A 938 -9.92 32.47 151.29
C ARG A 938 -10.86 33.01 150.18
N SER A 939 -11.99 32.36 149.82
CA SER A 939 -12.33 30.91 149.59
C SER A 939 -13.82 30.69 149.16
N THR A 940 -14.16 29.47 148.71
CA THR A 940 -15.46 28.73 148.88
C THR A 940 -16.78 29.20 148.24
N VAL A 941 -17.73 28.25 148.05
CA VAL A 941 -19.13 28.26 148.55
C VAL A 941 -19.72 26.81 148.54
N HIS A 942 -20.72 26.52 149.38
CA HIS A 942 -21.34 25.20 149.62
C HIS A 942 -22.84 25.36 150.01
N VAL A 943 -23.72 24.38 149.76
CA VAL A 943 -25.13 24.31 150.24
C VAL A 943 -25.48 22.86 150.67
N ARG A 944 -26.54 22.66 151.47
CA ARG A 944 -26.83 21.48 152.32
C ARG A 944 -28.07 20.63 151.96
N GLN A 945 -28.17 19.46 152.61
CA GLN A 945 -29.33 18.58 152.73
C GLN A 945 -30.35 19.05 153.81
N SER A 946 -31.49 18.35 153.90
CA SER A 946 -32.32 18.19 155.12
C SER A 946 -32.99 16.80 155.14
N ASP A 947 -33.49 16.39 156.30
CA ASP A 947 -33.81 15.00 156.68
C ASP A 947 -35.24 14.53 156.34
N ASP A 948 -35.49 13.22 156.43
CA ASP A 948 -36.71 12.66 157.06
C ASP A 948 -36.51 11.18 157.49
N GLU A 949 -37.25 10.71 158.50
CA GLU A 949 -37.10 9.38 159.12
C GLU A 949 -38.08 8.33 158.55
N VAL A 950 -37.58 7.14 158.15
CA VAL A 950 -38.40 5.92 157.99
C VAL A 950 -37.72 4.70 158.60
N THR A 951 -38.54 3.84 159.20
CA THR A 951 -38.22 2.69 160.05
C THR A 951 -37.31 1.61 159.44
N ALA A 952 -36.42 1.12 160.31
CA ALA A 952 -36.08 -0.28 160.56
C ALA A 952 -36.70 -1.37 159.64
N THR A 953 -35.80 -2.08 158.94
CA THR A 953 -35.95 -3.51 158.63
C THR A 953 -34.56 -4.17 158.56
N GLU A 954 -34.36 -5.23 159.35
CA GLU A 954 -33.65 -6.44 158.89
C GLU A 954 -34.51 -7.08 157.76
N PRO A 955 -34.00 -7.98 156.86
CA PRO A 955 -32.90 -8.91 157.15
C PRO A 955 -31.99 -9.37 155.96
N ILE A 956 -30.82 -9.95 156.32
CA ILE A 956 -30.30 -11.28 155.94
C ILE A 956 -30.17 -11.72 154.44
N ASP A 957 -28.90 -12.05 154.10
CA ASP A 957 -28.33 -13.11 153.22
C ASP A 957 -28.18 -13.07 151.68
N GLU A 958 -27.11 -13.81 151.30
CA GLU A 958 -26.66 -14.44 150.04
C GLU A 958 -26.07 -13.59 148.87
N ASP A 959 -24.74 -13.43 148.99
CA ASP A 959 -23.69 -13.57 147.96
C ASP A 959 -23.57 -12.59 146.76
N GLY A 960 -22.62 -11.65 146.91
CA GLY A 960 -22.11 -10.82 145.82
C GLY A 960 -20.71 -10.20 146.05
N TYR A 961 -19.65 -10.91 145.64
CA TYR A 961 -18.24 -10.46 145.54
C TYR A 961 -17.54 -11.30 144.42
N MET A 962 -16.46 -10.93 143.72
CA MET A 962 -15.57 -9.75 143.68
C MET A 962 -14.93 -9.62 142.26
N VAL A 963 -14.17 -8.57 141.94
CA VAL A 963 -13.92 -8.12 140.53
C VAL A 963 -12.45 -8.16 140.06
N ARG A 964 -12.23 -8.55 138.77
CA ARG A 964 -11.02 -8.46 137.89
C ARG A 964 -9.79 -9.36 138.15
N ARG A 965 -9.47 -10.31 137.24
CA ARG A 965 -8.07 -10.71 136.83
C ARG A 965 -7.97 -11.67 135.60
N ILE A 966 -6.72 -11.89 135.12
CA ILE A 966 -6.14 -12.91 134.17
C ILE A 966 -6.66 -12.92 132.70
N SER A 967 -5.99 -13.39 131.61
CA SER A 967 -4.67 -14.02 131.26
C SER A 967 -4.40 -13.76 129.73
N LEU A 968 -3.38 -14.21 128.97
CA LEU A 968 -1.92 -14.49 129.01
C LEU A 968 -1.49 -15.01 127.59
N ASP A 969 -0.17 -15.00 127.30
CA ASP A 969 0.62 -15.90 126.41
C ASP A 969 0.95 -15.65 124.90
N ASP A 970 2.18 -16.14 124.58
CA ASP A 970 2.84 -16.58 123.32
C ASP A 970 3.67 -15.69 122.34
N MET A 971 4.53 -16.39 121.58
CA MET A 971 5.85 -16.05 120.95
C MET A 971 6.17 -17.10 119.82
N PRO A 972 7.34 -17.17 119.10
CA PRO A 972 8.21 -16.15 118.44
C PRO A 972 8.92 -16.59 117.09
N TYR A 973 9.78 -15.72 116.49
CA TYR A 973 10.91 -15.95 115.52
C TYR A 973 10.62 -16.62 114.11
N VAL A 974 11.42 -16.54 113.00
CA VAL A 974 12.33 -15.51 112.37
C VAL A 974 12.92 -15.97 110.99
N HIS A 975 13.81 -15.16 110.35
CA HIS A 975 14.78 -15.40 109.23
C HIS A 975 14.35 -15.33 107.72
N ILE A 976 15.27 -15.28 106.70
CA ILE A 976 16.33 -14.29 106.36
C ILE A 976 17.03 -14.50 104.95
N TYR A 977 17.29 -13.40 104.19
CA TYR A 977 18.29 -13.19 103.10
C TYR A 977 18.35 -14.13 101.82
N PRO A 978 19.37 -14.11 100.89
CA PRO A 978 19.22 -13.53 99.52
C PRO A 978 19.92 -14.32 98.36
N PHE A 979 20.21 -13.72 97.17
CA PHE A 979 21.55 -13.70 96.50
C PHE A 979 21.63 -12.84 95.20
N VAL A 980 22.85 -12.66 94.63
CA VAL A 980 23.25 -11.73 93.54
C VAL A 980 24.39 -12.32 92.64
N SER A 981 24.66 -11.73 91.45
CA SER A 981 25.80 -11.90 90.48
C SER A 981 25.66 -12.99 89.38
N LEU A 982 26.09 -12.87 88.10
CA LEU A 982 27.14 -12.11 87.33
C LEU A 982 28.58 -12.69 87.41
N PRO A 983 29.50 -12.45 86.43
CA PRO A 983 29.39 -11.99 85.02
C PRO A 983 30.21 -12.86 84.00
N HIS A 984 30.31 -12.49 82.70
CA HIS A 984 31.60 -12.22 82.00
C HIS A 984 31.50 -11.80 80.50
N HIS A 985 32.38 -10.87 80.10
CA HIS A 985 32.84 -10.52 78.72
C HIS A 985 34.19 -11.25 78.43
N PRO A 986 34.87 -11.22 77.23
CA PRO A 986 34.93 -10.10 76.23
C PRO A 986 35.21 -10.41 74.72
N SER A 987 35.26 -9.34 73.90
CA SER A 987 36.22 -8.94 72.80
C SER A 987 36.97 -9.97 71.90
N ALA A 988 37.53 -9.66 70.70
CA ALA A 988 37.86 -8.38 70.04
C ALA A 988 38.16 -8.52 68.51
N ALA A 989 38.09 -7.40 67.76
CA ALA A 989 39.04 -6.91 66.71
C ALA A 989 39.42 -7.76 65.45
N ALA A 990 39.97 -7.22 64.34
CA ALA A 990 39.89 -5.89 63.65
C ALA A 990 40.72 -5.92 62.32
N PHE A 991 40.61 -4.85 61.50
CA PHE A 991 41.49 -4.48 60.34
C PHE A 991 41.39 -5.34 59.05
N SER A 992 41.59 -4.81 57.82
CA SER A 992 41.97 -3.44 57.36
C SER A 992 41.53 -3.12 55.91
N THR A 993 41.13 -1.85 55.64
CA THR A 993 41.32 -1.04 54.38
C THR A 993 40.89 -1.60 53.00
N VAL A 994 40.39 -0.86 51.99
CA VAL A 994 40.06 0.56 51.68
C VAL A 994 39.12 0.50 50.44
N GLY A 995 38.18 1.40 50.12
CA GLY A 995 37.71 2.66 50.71
C GLY A 995 36.73 3.39 49.75
N MET A 996 36.36 4.64 50.06
CA MET A 996 35.59 5.60 49.23
C MET A 996 34.11 5.29 48.91
N CYS A 997 33.23 5.87 49.75
CA CYS A 997 32.15 6.86 49.48
C CYS A 997 31.28 6.86 48.19
N PRO A 998 30.03 7.40 48.24
CA PRO A 998 28.91 6.84 47.48
C PRO A 998 28.19 7.76 46.46
N ALA A 999 27.60 7.12 45.45
CA ALA A 999 26.39 7.46 44.69
C ALA A 999 26.07 6.23 43.79
N ASP A 1000 24.85 5.76 43.58
CA ASP A 1000 23.52 6.14 44.13
C ASP A 1000 22.83 4.92 44.78
#